data_AF-A0AA36N0R0-F1
#
_entry.id   AF-A0AA36N0R0-F1
#
_cell.length_a   1.000
_cell.length_b   1.000
_cell.length_c   1.000
_cell.angle_alpha   90.00
_cell.angle_beta   90.00
_cell.angle_gamma   90.00
#
_symmetry.space_group_name_H-M   'P 1'
#
loop_
_entity.id
_entity.type
_entity.pdbx_description
1 polymer ?
#
loop_
_entity_poly.entity_id
_entity_poly.type
_entity_poly.pdbx_seq_one_letter_code
_entity_poly.pdbx_strand_id
1 'polypeptide(L)'
;MALFDLFGACSRPEPRVVRTAADPPVPPQDALQLLAEGNRRFVNGTPLGARTKDELRRQLVDEGQAPHTAVIGCADSRAPLETLFDAMPGDIFVLRNAGNTCTHSEGSMVGSLEFCTGKLGSRLILVLGHSKCGAVYGATKAYLSGARGKASALEGLLQGLGSVAQQAAEQLGPGAQEEDVAARAVRVNVFQTMAFLMRYSESIRESVRTGQVQIHGGIYHLETGCVEFLGQCPMQGQLLDSTMSIPPSMAHADAPSRGVHGVRTGADAAVSKAEALQLLKAGNRRFAAGALTSTTTSGSMRKALVSCGQAPHSAILGCADSRVPVDTVFDAMPGELFVLRNAGNTCTHSEGSMVGSLEFCTGKLGTRLILVLGHTQCGAIAGATQTFQANESKAPGCALEGLLQGLASVAKTASEELGPGAAPEQLVAHAVKVNVFQSMNFLLKFSAPIREMVRKGELDIQGGIYHLETGCVEFLGRSPQEAELLASSESLPPSMAVAAVRTAQNEPMEPKSALSLLKDGNDRFVVGAPVAKVHRSMREALATGQAPHTALVGCADSRVPLETVFDALPGDLFVLRNAGNTCTHAEGSILGSLEFCTGALKTRLIFVLGHTSCGAIKGATAAFLAKQQKASHALDALLQGLGSVAEAASKELGKKATEEEIAKRAVKLRTCSTPWTSCSNSASRSGRRCARGSWRSRAGSTTCRRVAWSSWGAAPGNPSW
;
A
#
# COMPACT_ATOMS: atom_id res chain seq x y z
N MET A 1 49.75 30.17 -15.56
CA MET A 1 48.84 31.26 -15.14
C MET A 1 47.67 31.32 -16.10
N ALA A 2 46.51 31.78 -15.63
CA ALA A 2 45.34 32.25 -16.40
C ALA A 2 44.93 31.46 -17.67
N LEU A 3 43.90 30.62 -17.53
CA LEU A 3 42.88 30.38 -18.56
C LEU A 3 41.60 29.83 -17.90
N PHE A 4 41.03 30.66 -17.02
CA PHE A 4 39.66 30.56 -16.50
C PHE A 4 38.83 31.70 -17.11
N ASP A 5 37.51 31.62 -16.94
CA ASP A 5 36.51 32.64 -17.31
C ASP A 5 36.40 32.96 -18.82
N LEU A 6 35.72 32.07 -19.56
CA LEU A 6 35.15 32.42 -20.88
C LEU A 6 33.81 31.72 -21.19
N PHE A 7 32.97 31.55 -20.16
CA PHE A 7 31.52 31.37 -20.35
C PHE A 7 30.78 32.44 -19.54
N GLY A 8 30.01 33.27 -20.23
CA GLY A 8 29.35 34.42 -19.63
C GLY A 8 28.34 34.03 -18.56
N ALA A 9 28.14 34.93 -17.58
CA ALA A 9 27.11 34.80 -16.56
C ALA A 9 25.72 34.93 -17.18
N CYS A 10 25.24 33.85 -17.79
CA CYS A 10 23.82 33.65 -18.02
C CYS A 10 23.16 33.69 -16.64
N SER A 11 22.41 34.76 -16.37
CA SER A 11 21.69 34.95 -15.11
C SER A 11 20.87 33.71 -14.86
N ARG A 12 21.23 32.91 -13.85
CA ARG A 12 20.50 31.69 -13.52
C ARG A 12 19.03 32.07 -13.38
N PRO A 13 18.10 31.54 -14.20
CA PRO A 13 16.69 31.64 -13.83
C PRO A 13 16.57 31.04 -12.44
N GLU A 14 15.82 31.70 -11.55
CA GLU A 14 15.59 31.14 -10.22
C GLU A 14 15.12 29.69 -10.38
N PRO A 15 15.73 28.73 -9.65
CA PRO A 15 15.71 27.33 -10.04
C PRO A 15 14.27 26.83 -10.13
N ARG A 16 13.78 26.64 -11.37
CA ARG A 16 12.42 26.15 -11.65
C ARG A 16 12.18 24.91 -10.81
N VAL A 17 11.25 25.03 -9.87
CA VAL A 17 11.12 24.06 -8.76
C VAL A 17 10.42 22.77 -9.22
N VAL A 18 9.82 22.77 -10.40
CA VAL A 18 9.20 21.63 -11.11
C VAL A 18 9.43 21.76 -12.62
N ARG A 19 9.37 20.64 -13.36
CA ARG A 19 9.50 20.60 -14.83
C ARG A 19 8.14 20.48 -15.53
N THR A 20 7.88 21.35 -16.50
CA THR A 20 6.58 21.51 -17.17
C THR A 20 6.66 21.28 -18.67
N ALA A 21 5.53 21.27 -19.40
CA ALA A 21 5.51 20.90 -20.83
C ALA A 21 6.24 21.90 -21.75
N ALA A 22 6.72 23.02 -21.21
CA ALA A 22 7.62 23.95 -21.90
C ALA A 22 9.10 23.56 -21.83
N ASP A 23 9.50 22.66 -20.92
CA ASP A 23 10.88 22.21 -20.77
C ASP A 23 11.23 21.10 -21.78
N PRO A 24 12.46 21.06 -22.34
CA PRO A 24 12.84 20.06 -23.31
C PRO A 24 12.91 18.63 -22.72
N PRO A 25 12.76 17.59 -23.55
CA PRO A 25 13.03 16.21 -23.16
C PRO A 25 14.49 16.02 -22.72
N VAL A 26 14.68 15.42 -21.55
CA VAL A 26 16.01 15.11 -20.99
C VAL A 26 16.60 13.88 -21.72
N PRO A 27 17.89 13.88 -22.11
CA PRO A 27 18.57 12.71 -22.69
C PRO A 27 18.53 11.47 -21.77
N PRO A 28 18.59 10.23 -22.32
CA PRO A 28 18.45 9.01 -21.51
C PRO A 28 19.51 8.85 -20.42
N GLN A 29 20.76 9.20 -20.72
CA GLN A 29 21.88 9.16 -19.76
C GLN A 29 21.72 10.20 -18.65
N ASP A 30 21.37 11.44 -19.00
CA ASP A 30 21.14 12.52 -18.03
C ASP A 30 19.96 12.18 -17.10
N ALA A 31 18.89 11.61 -17.67
CA ALA A 31 17.74 11.12 -16.92
C ALA A 31 18.13 9.98 -15.95
N LEU A 32 19.02 9.07 -16.37
CA LEU A 32 19.54 8.01 -15.50
C LEU A 32 20.43 8.57 -14.38
N GLN A 33 21.24 9.58 -14.67
CA GLN A 33 22.07 10.28 -13.68
C GLN A 33 21.22 11.03 -12.65
N LEU A 34 20.14 11.70 -13.06
CA LEU A 34 19.19 12.35 -12.15
C LEU A 34 18.60 11.34 -11.14
N LEU A 35 18.22 10.15 -11.61
CA LEU A 35 17.70 9.07 -10.76
C LEU A 35 18.78 8.52 -9.81
N ALA A 36 20.00 8.30 -10.29
CA ALA A 36 21.11 7.83 -9.44
C ALA A 36 21.48 8.86 -8.35
N GLU A 37 21.55 10.14 -8.71
CA GLU A 37 21.81 11.26 -7.79
C GLU A 37 20.67 11.41 -6.76
N GLY A 38 19.42 11.36 -7.20
CA GLY A 38 18.26 11.43 -6.33
C GLY A 38 18.12 10.24 -5.39
N ASN A 39 18.43 9.03 -5.87
CA ASN A 39 18.51 7.86 -5.01
C ASN A 39 19.65 7.98 -3.98
N ARG A 40 20.81 8.52 -4.36
CA ARG A 40 21.91 8.82 -3.41
C ARG A 40 21.49 9.81 -2.32
N ARG A 41 20.76 10.88 -2.67
CA ARG A 41 20.16 11.81 -1.69
C ARG A 41 19.18 11.09 -0.75
N PHE A 42 18.33 10.22 -1.29
CA PHE A 42 17.34 9.43 -0.53
C PHE A 42 17.99 8.36 0.39
N VAL A 43 19.11 7.75 -0.01
CA VAL A 43 19.93 6.86 0.84
C VAL A 43 20.56 7.64 1.99
N ASN A 44 21.19 8.77 1.67
CA ASN A 44 21.90 9.63 2.62
C ASN A 44 20.96 10.42 3.57
N GLY A 45 19.67 10.52 3.24
CA GLY A 45 18.69 11.27 4.03
C GLY A 45 18.71 12.78 3.78
N THR A 46 19.20 13.22 2.62
CA THR A 46 19.39 14.63 2.24
C THR A 46 18.53 15.03 1.02
N PRO A 47 17.19 14.92 1.07
CA PRO A 47 16.30 15.29 -0.04
C PRO A 47 16.24 16.81 -0.27
N LEU A 48 15.93 17.24 -1.50
CA LEU A 48 16.02 18.65 -1.91
C LEU A 48 15.01 19.61 -1.26
N GLY A 49 13.89 19.13 -0.71
CA GLY A 49 12.95 19.97 0.04
C GLY A 49 11.49 19.54 0.01
N ALA A 50 10.61 20.46 0.42
CA ALA A 50 9.17 20.22 0.56
C ALA A 50 8.44 20.24 -0.80
N ARG A 51 7.95 19.07 -1.24
CA ARG A 51 7.28 18.85 -2.53
C ARG A 51 5.78 19.23 -2.56
N THR A 52 5.30 19.93 -1.53
CA THR A 52 3.87 20.19 -1.25
C THR A 52 3.46 21.66 -1.39
N LYS A 53 4.37 22.57 -1.77
CA LYS A 53 4.07 23.99 -2.00
C LYS A 53 2.99 24.15 -3.08
N ASP A 54 1.98 24.98 -2.81
CA ASP A 54 0.83 25.16 -3.71
C ASP A 54 1.19 25.79 -5.06
N GLU A 55 2.19 26.68 -5.07
CA GLU A 55 2.80 27.28 -6.25
C GLU A 55 3.17 26.24 -7.33
N LEU A 56 3.76 25.12 -6.92
CA LEU A 56 4.15 24.01 -7.80
C LEU A 56 2.93 23.31 -8.39
N ARG A 57 1.87 23.16 -7.59
CA ARG A 57 0.60 22.54 -8.01
C ARG A 57 -0.06 23.36 -9.10
N ARG A 58 -0.09 24.69 -8.95
CA ARG A 58 -0.64 25.63 -9.95
C ARG A 58 0.16 25.58 -11.24
N GLN A 59 1.49 25.74 -11.16
CA GLN A 59 2.35 25.72 -12.35
C GLN A 59 2.18 24.42 -13.18
N LEU A 60 2.08 23.26 -12.52
CA LEU A 60 1.84 21.98 -13.19
C LEU A 60 0.41 21.80 -13.73
N VAL A 61 -0.58 22.50 -13.18
CA VAL A 61 -1.96 22.53 -13.72
C VAL A 61 -2.01 23.37 -14.99
N ASP A 62 -1.34 24.52 -15.00
CA ASP A 62 -1.41 25.52 -16.07
C ASP A 62 -0.42 25.25 -17.22
N GLU A 63 0.81 24.83 -16.92
CA GLU A 63 1.89 24.56 -17.90
C GLU A 63 2.03 23.06 -18.25
N GLY A 64 1.31 22.16 -17.58
CA GLY A 64 1.40 20.71 -17.81
C GLY A 64 2.68 20.05 -17.28
N GLN A 65 2.91 18.79 -17.66
CA GLN A 65 3.98 17.93 -17.13
C GLN A 65 4.96 17.47 -18.22
N ALA A 66 6.24 17.30 -17.89
CA ALA A 66 7.27 16.81 -18.82
C ALA A 66 8.22 15.75 -18.21
N PRO A 67 7.72 14.57 -17.79
CA PRO A 67 8.54 13.57 -17.12
C PRO A 67 9.75 13.14 -17.96
N HIS A 68 10.94 13.07 -17.35
CA HIS A 68 12.15 12.59 -18.01
C HIS A 68 12.16 11.06 -18.15
N THR A 69 11.58 10.36 -17.18
CA THR A 69 11.57 8.89 -17.11
C THR A 69 10.18 8.32 -16.86
N ALA A 70 9.84 7.28 -17.62
CA ALA A 70 8.78 6.35 -17.26
C ALA A 70 9.36 5.25 -16.35
N VAL A 71 8.89 5.14 -15.10
CA VAL A 71 9.34 4.10 -14.17
C VAL A 71 8.26 3.03 -14.03
N ILE A 72 8.62 1.80 -14.39
CA ILE A 72 7.81 0.60 -14.12
C ILE A 72 8.33 0.02 -12.80
N GLY A 73 7.68 0.40 -11.71
CA GLY A 73 7.97 -0.14 -10.39
C GLY A 73 6.96 -1.18 -9.97
N CYS A 74 7.20 -1.81 -8.82
CA CYS A 74 6.16 -2.61 -8.21
C CYS A 74 5.10 -1.70 -7.55
N ALA A 75 3.84 -2.14 -7.52
CA ALA A 75 2.77 -1.55 -6.70
C ALA A 75 2.99 -1.73 -5.19
N ASP A 76 4.09 -2.38 -4.83
CA ASP A 76 4.75 -2.32 -3.54
C ASP A 76 4.83 -0.88 -2.99
N SER A 77 3.94 -0.56 -2.03
CA SER A 77 3.76 0.78 -1.44
C SER A 77 4.93 1.26 -0.56
N ARG A 78 5.97 0.42 -0.45
CA ARG A 78 7.20 0.61 0.32
C ARG A 78 8.25 1.40 -0.46
N ALA A 79 8.10 1.43 -1.78
CA ALA A 79 8.85 2.25 -2.71
C ALA A 79 7.92 3.23 -3.45
N PRO A 80 7.48 4.34 -2.84
CA PRO A 80 6.94 5.48 -3.58
C PRO A 80 8.08 6.04 -4.46
N LEU A 81 8.00 5.82 -5.77
CA LEU A 81 9.14 5.98 -6.68
C LEU A 81 9.60 7.44 -6.77
N GLU A 82 8.64 8.35 -6.71
CA GLU A 82 8.83 9.81 -6.64
C GLU A 82 9.64 10.22 -5.40
N THR A 83 9.56 9.46 -4.31
CA THR A 83 10.37 9.70 -3.10
C THR A 83 11.70 8.95 -3.12
N LEU A 84 11.73 7.74 -3.68
CA LEU A 84 12.91 6.88 -3.82
C LEU A 84 14.01 7.52 -4.68
N PHE A 85 13.61 8.26 -5.71
CA PHE A 85 14.49 9.02 -6.60
C PHE A 85 14.57 10.51 -6.25
N ASP A 86 14.03 10.94 -5.11
CA ASP A 86 13.93 12.35 -4.70
C ASP A 86 13.54 13.30 -5.86
N ALA A 87 12.51 12.89 -6.61
CA ALA A 87 12.03 13.54 -7.82
C ALA A 87 10.96 14.58 -7.47
N MET A 88 10.93 15.70 -8.21
CA MET A 88 9.91 16.72 -8.01
C MET A 88 8.61 16.36 -8.74
N PRO A 89 7.47 16.94 -8.36
CA PRO A 89 6.23 16.79 -9.12
C PRO A 89 6.46 17.13 -10.61
N GLY A 90 5.97 16.28 -11.51
CA GLY A 90 6.23 16.37 -12.96
C GLY A 90 7.46 15.61 -13.49
N ASP A 91 8.45 15.24 -12.67
CA ASP A 91 9.74 14.69 -13.17
C ASP A 91 9.68 13.24 -13.67
N ILE A 92 8.88 12.37 -13.04
CA ILE A 92 8.77 10.96 -13.43
C ILE A 92 7.32 10.51 -13.58
N PHE A 93 7.09 9.63 -14.56
CA PHE A 93 5.79 9.03 -14.85
C PHE A 93 5.77 7.60 -14.31
N VAL A 94 4.87 7.32 -13.38
CA VAL A 94 4.94 6.11 -12.56
C VAL A 94 3.84 5.12 -12.92
N LEU A 95 4.27 3.91 -13.33
CA LEU A 95 3.42 2.76 -13.59
C LEU A 95 3.76 1.65 -12.59
N ARG A 96 2.72 1.08 -11.98
CA ARG A 96 2.86 0.17 -10.83
C ARG A 96 1.85 -0.96 -10.88
N ASN A 97 2.34 -2.19 -10.84
CA ASN A 97 1.57 -3.44 -10.65
C ASN A 97 2.36 -4.42 -9.74
N ALA A 98 1.71 -5.46 -9.23
CA ALA A 98 2.40 -6.44 -8.38
C ALA A 98 3.43 -7.24 -9.21
N GLY A 99 4.70 -7.24 -8.79
CA GLY A 99 5.80 -7.86 -9.54
C GLY A 99 6.39 -7.06 -10.69
N ASN A 100 6.05 -5.78 -10.86
CA ASN A 100 6.61 -4.88 -11.90
C ASN A 100 6.57 -5.46 -13.32
N THR A 101 5.55 -6.27 -13.63
CA THR A 101 5.44 -7.07 -14.86
C THR A 101 4.94 -6.26 -16.04
N CYS A 102 5.17 -6.79 -17.24
CA CYS A 102 4.32 -6.55 -18.41
C CYS A 102 4.05 -7.90 -19.07
N THR A 103 2.79 -8.21 -19.36
CA THR A 103 2.37 -9.46 -20.01
C THR A 103 1.26 -9.22 -21.04
N HIS A 104 0.85 -10.26 -21.75
CA HIS A 104 0.02 -10.15 -22.95
C HIS A 104 -1.41 -9.65 -22.72
N SER A 105 -1.97 -9.84 -21.52
CA SER A 105 -3.27 -9.26 -21.14
C SER A 105 -3.11 -7.92 -20.40
N GLU A 106 -2.05 -7.16 -20.67
CA GLU A 106 -1.73 -5.91 -19.94
C GLU A 106 -1.65 -4.67 -20.85
N GLY A 107 -2.55 -4.57 -21.82
CA GLY A 107 -2.59 -3.45 -22.78
C GLY A 107 -2.63 -2.06 -22.14
N SER A 108 -3.17 -1.91 -20.93
CA SER A 108 -3.16 -0.62 -20.21
C SER A 108 -1.80 -0.25 -19.61
N MET A 109 -0.92 -1.21 -19.28
CA MET A 109 0.46 -0.93 -18.86
C MET A 109 1.30 -0.50 -20.08
N VAL A 110 1.26 -1.31 -21.14
CA VAL A 110 2.00 -1.06 -22.40
C VAL A 110 1.54 0.24 -23.08
N GLY A 111 0.23 0.45 -23.22
CA GLY A 111 -0.32 1.68 -23.79
C GLY A 111 -0.04 2.94 -22.94
N SER A 112 0.19 2.80 -21.63
CA SER A 112 0.62 3.92 -20.79
C SER A 112 2.10 4.27 -20.97
N LEU A 113 2.96 3.30 -21.30
CA LEU A 113 4.35 3.55 -21.69
C LEU A 113 4.40 4.25 -23.06
N GLU A 114 3.64 3.77 -24.03
CA GLU A 114 3.50 4.39 -25.36
C GLU A 114 2.95 5.83 -25.26
N PHE A 115 2.02 6.09 -24.33
CA PHE A 115 1.60 7.47 -24.00
C PHE A 115 2.75 8.30 -23.42
N CYS A 116 3.53 7.74 -22.50
CA CYS A 116 4.59 8.47 -21.82
C CYS A 116 5.75 8.84 -22.76
N THR A 117 6.30 7.88 -23.50
CA THR A 117 7.39 8.14 -24.45
C THR A 117 6.92 8.92 -25.67
N GLY A 118 5.74 8.60 -26.20
CA GLY A 118 5.22 9.16 -27.46
C GLY A 118 4.44 10.48 -27.34
N LYS A 119 3.82 10.78 -26.18
CA LYS A 119 3.03 12.01 -25.96
C LYS A 119 3.59 12.92 -24.87
N LEU A 120 4.18 12.37 -23.80
CA LEU A 120 4.85 13.17 -22.75
C LEU A 120 6.37 13.33 -23.00
N GLY A 121 6.92 12.59 -23.97
CA GLY A 121 8.27 12.78 -24.49
C GLY A 121 9.40 12.19 -23.66
N SER A 122 9.11 11.36 -22.64
CA SER A 122 10.13 10.72 -21.79
C SER A 122 11.10 9.84 -22.59
N ARG A 123 12.40 9.91 -22.27
CA ARG A 123 13.48 9.26 -23.05
C ARG A 123 14.16 8.10 -22.33
N LEU A 124 13.80 7.85 -21.08
CA LEU A 124 14.21 6.68 -20.32
C LEU A 124 12.98 5.89 -19.87
N ILE A 125 13.02 4.57 -20.02
CA ILE A 125 12.17 3.63 -19.31
C ILE A 125 13.07 2.92 -18.28
N LEU A 126 12.70 2.96 -16.99
CA LEU A 126 13.37 2.19 -15.95
C LEU A 126 12.45 1.08 -15.46
N VAL A 127 12.84 -0.17 -15.68
CA VAL A 127 12.20 -1.36 -15.11
C VAL A 127 12.82 -1.61 -13.75
N LEU A 128 12.15 -1.15 -12.69
CA LEU A 128 12.64 -1.22 -11.33
C LEU A 128 12.03 -2.41 -10.59
N GLY A 129 12.75 -3.53 -10.62
CA GLY A 129 12.57 -4.59 -9.64
C GLY A 129 13.08 -4.16 -8.28
N HIS A 130 12.85 -4.98 -7.25
CA HIS A 130 13.38 -4.73 -5.91
C HIS A 130 13.72 -6.02 -5.18
N SER A 131 14.67 -5.97 -4.25
CA SER A 131 14.98 -7.10 -3.38
C SER A 131 13.73 -7.53 -2.60
N LYS A 132 13.61 -8.83 -2.31
CA LYS A 132 12.47 -9.40 -1.56
C LYS A 132 11.09 -8.97 -2.14
N CYS A 133 11.00 -8.93 -3.47
CA CYS A 133 9.76 -8.61 -4.19
C CYS A 133 8.75 -9.75 -4.01
N GLY A 134 7.72 -9.51 -3.20
CA GLY A 134 6.77 -10.55 -2.76
C GLY A 134 6.03 -11.28 -3.87
N ALA A 135 5.87 -10.67 -5.06
CA ALA A 135 5.33 -11.36 -6.23
C ALA A 135 6.34 -12.32 -6.88
N VAL A 136 7.60 -11.92 -7.03
CA VAL A 136 8.64 -12.75 -7.67
C VAL A 136 9.13 -13.84 -6.71
N TYR A 137 9.29 -13.52 -5.44
CA TYR A 137 9.58 -14.49 -4.38
C TYR A 137 8.41 -15.49 -4.22
N GLY A 138 7.16 -15.00 -4.21
CA GLY A 138 5.97 -15.85 -4.17
C GLY A 138 5.86 -16.80 -5.38
N ALA A 139 6.20 -16.32 -6.58
CA ALA A 139 6.25 -17.14 -7.79
C ALA A 139 7.41 -18.14 -7.78
N THR A 140 8.57 -17.77 -7.21
CA THR A 140 9.73 -18.67 -7.09
C THR A 140 9.46 -19.82 -6.13
N LYS A 141 8.88 -19.52 -4.96
CA LYS A 141 8.43 -20.54 -4.01
C LYS A 141 7.39 -21.47 -4.62
N ALA A 142 6.45 -20.94 -5.41
CA ALA A 142 5.46 -21.75 -6.12
C ALA A 142 6.07 -22.65 -7.21
N TYR A 143 7.05 -22.14 -7.96
CA TYR A 143 7.77 -22.91 -8.99
C TYR A 143 8.58 -24.07 -8.37
N LEU A 144 9.47 -23.78 -7.42
CA LEU A 144 10.37 -24.80 -6.84
C LEU A 144 9.62 -25.89 -6.05
N SER A 145 8.47 -25.57 -5.47
CA SER A 145 7.61 -26.55 -4.78
C SER A 145 6.63 -27.29 -5.69
N GLY A 146 6.53 -26.92 -6.98
CA GLY A 146 5.61 -27.53 -7.94
C GLY A 146 4.11 -27.36 -7.63
N ALA A 147 3.75 -26.43 -6.75
CA ALA A 147 2.39 -26.28 -6.20
C ALA A 147 1.33 -25.96 -7.28
N ARG A 148 0.08 -26.44 -7.14
CA ARG A 148 -1.04 -26.16 -8.09
C ARG A 148 -2.45 -26.15 -7.48
N GLY A 149 -3.32 -25.25 -7.98
CA GLY A 149 -4.74 -25.13 -7.58
C GLY A 149 -5.51 -23.88 -8.08
N LYS A 150 -6.17 -23.13 -7.18
CA LYS A 150 -7.44 -22.41 -7.43
C LYS A 150 -7.38 -21.08 -8.23
N ALA A 151 -7.85 -21.22 -9.47
CA ALA A 151 -8.15 -20.17 -10.43
C ALA A 151 -8.77 -18.86 -9.88
N SER A 152 -8.13 -17.73 -10.18
CA SER A 152 -8.49 -16.38 -9.76
C SER A 152 -7.93 -15.33 -10.75
N ALA A 153 -7.17 -14.31 -10.33
CA ALA A 153 -6.31 -13.51 -11.22
C ALA A 153 -4.87 -13.32 -10.69
N LEU A 154 -4.71 -13.09 -9.38
CA LEU A 154 -3.41 -12.96 -8.68
C LEU A 154 -2.39 -14.03 -9.12
N GLU A 155 -2.86 -15.25 -9.18
CA GLU A 155 -2.01 -16.43 -9.22
C GLU A 155 -1.80 -16.93 -10.67
N GLY A 156 -2.48 -16.30 -11.65
CA GLY A 156 -2.07 -16.28 -13.07
C GLY A 156 -0.91 -15.31 -13.30
N LEU A 157 -0.88 -14.19 -12.59
CA LEU A 157 0.28 -13.30 -12.51
C LEU A 157 1.48 -14.02 -11.83
N LEU A 158 1.26 -14.77 -10.73
CA LEU A 158 2.32 -15.62 -10.15
C LEU A 158 2.76 -16.76 -11.09
N GLN A 159 1.84 -17.39 -11.83
CA GLN A 159 2.19 -18.42 -12.82
C GLN A 159 3.01 -17.85 -13.98
N GLY A 160 2.68 -16.65 -14.48
CA GLY A 160 3.48 -15.95 -15.49
C GLY A 160 4.92 -15.70 -15.00
N LEU A 161 5.05 -15.23 -13.75
CA LEU A 161 6.33 -15.09 -13.05
C LEU A 161 7.03 -16.44 -12.74
N GLY A 162 6.36 -17.59 -12.85
CA GLY A 162 6.98 -18.91 -12.66
C GLY A 162 8.06 -19.21 -13.72
N SER A 163 7.90 -18.68 -14.94
CA SER A 163 8.92 -18.77 -16.00
C SER A 163 10.24 -18.09 -15.64
N VAL A 164 10.16 -16.97 -14.89
CA VAL A 164 11.32 -16.25 -14.36
C VAL A 164 12.09 -17.14 -13.37
N ALA A 165 11.37 -17.79 -12.46
CA ALA A 165 11.93 -18.65 -11.43
C ALA A 165 12.57 -19.92 -12.01
N GLN A 166 11.97 -20.48 -13.07
CA GLN A 166 12.59 -21.56 -13.85
C GLN A 166 13.94 -21.12 -14.42
N GLN A 167 13.97 -20.02 -15.17
CA GLN A 167 15.21 -19.54 -15.78
C GLN A 167 16.26 -19.14 -14.71
N ALA A 168 15.83 -18.69 -13.53
CA ALA A 168 16.71 -18.43 -12.39
C ALA A 168 17.32 -19.71 -11.79
N ALA A 169 16.54 -20.79 -11.66
CA ALA A 169 17.03 -22.08 -11.17
C ALA A 169 17.98 -22.74 -12.18
N GLU A 170 17.63 -22.72 -13.46
CA GLU A 170 18.48 -23.21 -14.57
C GLU A 170 19.82 -22.47 -14.64
N GLN A 171 19.87 -21.17 -14.32
CA GLN A 171 21.11 -20.40 -14.23
C GLN A 171 21.99 -20.71 -13.02
N LEU A 172 21.43 -21.26 -11.94
CA LEU A 172 22.16 -21.56 -10.69
C LEU A 172 22.54 -23.04 -10.59
N GLY A 173 21.84 -23.92 -11.32
CA GLY A 173 22.12 -25.35 -11.37
C GLY A 173 21.48 -26.16 -10.23
N PRO A 174 21.63 -27.50 -10.28
CA PRO A 174 21.03 -28.39 -9.29
C PRO A 174 21.65 -28.19 -7.89
N GLY A 175 20.80 -27.97 -6.89
CA GLY A 175 21.19 -27.78 -5.49
C GLY A 175 21.09 -26.33 -4.96
N ALA A 176 20.78 -25.36 -5.82
CA ALA A 176 20.53 -23.97 -5.43
C ALA A 176 19.35 -23.84 -4.43
N GLN A 177 19.44 -22.91 -3.48
CA GLN A 177 18.42 -22.72 -2.44
C GLN A 177 17.29 -21.76 -2.90
N GLU A 178 16.12 -21.84 -2.25
CA GLU A 178 14.94 -21.02 -2.62
C GLU A 178 15.25 -19.52 -2.63
N GLU A 179 16.00 -19.01 -1.63
CA GLU A 179 16.39 -17.60 -1.54
C GLU A 179 17.34 -17.20 -2.68
N ASP A 180 18.34 -18.03 -3.02
CA ASP A 180 19.27 -17.75 -4.11
C ASP A 180 18.54 -17.67 -5.45
N VAL A 181 17.63 -18.62 -5.69
CA VAL A 181 16.77 -18.65 -6.88
C VAL A 181 15.83 -17.44 -6.88
N ALA A 182 15.27 -17.03 -5.75
CA ALA A 182 14.34 -15.89 -5.67
C ALA A 182 15.04 -14.53 -5.86
N ALA A 183 16.21 -14.35 -5.25
CA ALA A 183 17.08 -13.19 -5.44
C ALA A 183 17.59 -13.11 -6.90
N ARG A 184 17.93 -14.26 -7.51
CA ARG A 184 18.22 -14.36 -8.94
C ARG A 184 17.00 -14.04 -9.80
N ALA A 185 15.83 -14.56 -9.44
CA ALA A 185 14.58 -14.36 -10.17
C ALA A 185 14.14 -12.89 -10.18
N VAL A 186 14.42 -12.09 -9.14
CA VAL A 186 14.21 -10.63 -9.20
C VAL A 186 14.98 -10.00 -10.37
N ARG A 187 16.25 -10.38 -10.56
CA ARG A 187 17.09 -9.88 -11.67
C ARG A 187 16.60 -10.41 -13.03
N VAL A 188 16.19 -11.68 -13.10
CA VAL A 188 15.62 -12.26 -14.32
C VAL A 188 14.28 -11.60 -14.67
N ASN A 189 13.42 -11.28 -13.71
CA ASN A 189 12.11 -10.64 -13.94
C ASN A 189 12.25 -9.28 -14.61
N VAL A 190 13.24 -8.49 -14.14
CA VAL A 190 13.55 -7.18 -14.73
C VAL A 190 13.93 -7.36 -16.20
N PHE A 191 14.90 -8.23 -16.51
CA PHE A 191 15.30 -8.46 -17.91
C PHE A 191 14.20 -9.10 -18.76
N GLN A 192 13.37 -10.00 -18.21
CA GLN A 192 12.24 -10.60 -18.90
C GLN A 192 11.13 -9.58 -19.20
N THR A 193 10.89 -8.63 -18.29
CA THR A 193 9.95 -7.51 -18.53
C THR A 193 10.51 -6.53 -19.57
N MET A 194 11.80 -6.21 -19.53
CA MET A 194 12.45 -5.42 -20.59
C MET A 194 12.35 -6.13 -21.95
N ALA A 195 12.60 -7.43 -21.99
CA ALA A 195 12.50 -8.25 -23.18
C ALA A 195 11.06 -8.34 -23.71
N PHE A 196 10.07 -8.46 -22.83
CA PHE A 196 8.66 -8.41 -23.19
C PHE A 196 8.31 -7.10 -23.91
N LEU A 197 8.70 -5.96 -23.35
CA LEU A 197 8.38 -4.64 -23.92
C LEU A 197 8.93 -4.49 -25.35
N MET A 198 10.20 -4.84 -25.56
CA MET A 198 10.82 -4.78 -26.89
C MET A 198 10.26 -5.83 -27.85
N ARG A 199 9.84 -7.00 -27.36
CA ARG A 199 9.30 -8.07 -28.22
C ARG A 199 7.86 -7.80 -28.67
N TYR A 200 7.05 -7.12 -27.85
CA TYR A 200 5.59 -7.03 -28.05
C TYR A 200 4.99 -5.62 -28.11
N SER A 201 5.75 -4.55 -27.85
CA SER A 201 5.40 -3.19 -28.29
C SER A 201 6.34 -2.75 -29.41
N GLU A 202 5.79 -2.60 -30.60
CA GLU A 202 6.52 -2.13 -31.78
C GLU A 202 6.99 -0.67 -31.62
N SER A 203 6.14 0.19 -31.05
CA SER A 203 6.45 1.61 -30.80
C SER A 203 7.64 1.77 -29.83
N ILE A 204 7.67 0.97 -28.75
CA ILE A 204 8.80 0.97 -27.81
C ILE A 204 10.04 0.34 -28.46
N ARG A 205 9.90 -0.76 -29.20
CA ARG A 205 11.01 -1.39 -29.95
C ARG A 205 11.68 -0.42 -30.92
N GLU A 206 10.91 0.31 -31.72
CA GLU A 206 11.45 1.29 -32.67
C GLU A 206 12.12 2.48 -31.97
N SER A 207 11.49 2.98 -30.90
CA SER A 207 12.07 4.06 -30.08
C SER A 207 13.41 3.65 -29.45
N VAL A 208 13.61 2.37 -29.13
CA VAL A 208 14.90 1.84 -28.65
C VAL A 208 15.89 1.60 -29.78
N ARG A 209 15.45 1.06 -30.93
CA ARG A 209 16.33 0.82 -32.09
C ARG A 209 16.91 2.12 -32.67
N THR A 210 16.12 3.18 -32.67
CA THR A 210 16.54 4.54 -33.08
C THR A 210 17.35 5.29 -32.02
N GLY A 211 17.52 4.73 -30.81
CA GLY A 211 18.16 5.39 -29.68
C GLY A 211 17.35 6.55 -29.07
N GLN A 212 16.13 6.79 -29.55
CA GLN A 212 15.22 7.83 -29.05
C GLN A 212 14.83 7.61 -27.58
N VAL A 213 14.71 6.35 -27.17
CA VAL A 213 14.40 5.90 -25.81
C VAL A 213 15.42 4.83 -25.42
N GLN A 214 15.84 4.78 -24.16
CA GLN A 214 16.54 3.60 -23.61
C GLN A 214 15.67 2.89 -22.57
N ILE A 215 15.79 1.57 -22.50
CA ILE A 215 15.24 0.78 -21.40
C ILE A 215 16.40 0.30 -20.53
N HIS A 216 16.37 0.66 -19.25
CA HIS A 216 17.31 0.16 -18.24
C HIS A 216 16.59 -0.69 -17.20
N GLY A 217 17.29 -1.68 -16.67
CA GLY A 217 16.87 -2.44 -15.50
C GLY A 217 17.46 -1.86 -14.22
N GLY A 218 16.77 -2.04 -13.11
CA GLY A 218 17.31 -1.76 -11.78
C GLY A 218 16.75 -2.70 -10.73
N ILE A 219 17.51 -2.91 -9.65
CA ILE A 219 17.05 -3.56 -8.42
C ILE A 219 17.17 -2.55 -7.29
N TYR A 220 16.03 -2.07 -6.81
CA TYR A 220 15.96 -1.34 -5.55
C TYR A 220 16.18 -2.30 -4.39
N HIS A 221 17.29 -2.16 -3.67
CA HIS A 221 17.57 -2.92 -2.46
C HIS A 221 16.80 -2.30 -1.30
N LEU A 222 15.72 -2.95 -0.86
CA LEU A 222 14.80 -2.43 0.18
C LEU A 222 15.52 -2.03 1.48
N GLU A 223 16.62 -2.73 1.79
CA GLU A 223 17.34 -2.67 3.06
C GLU A 223 18.31 -1.48 3.12
N THR A 224 19.06 -1.24 2.05
CA THR A 224 20.01 -0.10 1.96
C THR A 224 19.35 1.17 1.42
N GLY A 225 18.23 1.02 0.71
CA GLY A 225 17.62 2.09 -0.08
C GLY A 225 18.35 2.39 -1.39
N CYS A 226 19.41 1.65 -1.74
CA CYS A 226 20.18 1.85 -2.96
C CYS A 226 19.53 1.16 -4.16
N VAL A 227 19.57 1.80 -5.33
CA VAL A 227 19.27 1.14 -6.61
C VAL A 227 20.58 0.60 -7.22
N GLU A 228 20.65 -0.72 -7.37
CA GLU A 228 21.61 -1.37 -8.26
C GLU A 228 21.08 -1.23 -9.69
N PHE A 229 21.70 -0.36 -10.50
CA PHE A 229 21.35 -0.19 -11.90
C PHE A 229 21.98 -1.32 -12.73
N LEU A 230 21.15 -2.12 -13.39
CA LEU A 230 21.55 -3.30 -14.17
C LEU A 230 21.98 -2.96 -15.61
N GLY A 231 21.72 -1.74 -16.07
CA GLY A 231 21.94 -1.32 -17.45
C GLY A 231 20.86 -1.83 -18.42
N GLN A 232 21.19 -1.89 -19.70
CA GLN A 232 20.31 -2.35 -20.77
C GLN A 232 20.20 -3.89 -20.78
N CYS A 233 19.22 -4.46 -21.50
CA CYS A 233 19.00 -5.91 -21.51
C CYS A 233 20.14 -6.63 -22.26
N PRO A 234 20.77 -7.68 -21.70
CA PRO A 234 21.85 -8.42 -22.38
C PRO A 234 21.47 -9.02 -23.75
N MET A 235 20.18 -9.27 -24.00
CA MET A 235 19.67 -9.80 -25.27
C MET A 235 19.11 -8.71 -26.21
N GLN A 236 19.31 -7.41 -25.90
CA GLN A 236 18.60 -6.31 -26.56
C GLN A 236 18.70 -6.34 -28.09
N GLY A 237 19.88 -6.55 -28.68
CA GLY A 237 20.03 -6.65 -30.15
C GLY A 237 19.10 -7.68 -30.78
N GLN A 238 19.12 -8.92 -30.27
CA GLN A 238 18.26 -10.02 -30.74
C GLN A 238 16.75 -9.74 -30.57
N LEU A 239 16.38 -8.88 -29.61
CA LEU A 239 14.99 -8.49 -29.35
C LEU A 239 14.53 -7.35 -30.27
N LEU A 240 15.42 -6.43 -30.65
CA LEU A 240 15.15 -5.36 -31.62
C LEU A 240 14.91 -5.90 -33.04
N ASP A 241 15.44 -7.08 -33.37
CA ASP A 241 15.21 -7.76 -34.64
C ASP A 241 13.91 -8.60 -34.67
N SER A 242 13.17 -8.66 -33.56
CA SER A 242 11.98 -9.52 -33.42
C SER A 242 10.66 -8.85 -33.85
N THR A 243 9.75 -9.64 -34.43
CA THR A 243 8.52 -9.17 -35.11
C THR A 243 7.22 -9.72 -34.51
N MET A 244 7.25 -10.20 -33.25
CA MET A 244 6.10 -10.91 -32.65
C MET A 244 4.97 -9.98 -32.19
N SER A 245 3.74 -10.51 -32.24
CA SER A 245 2.51 -9.91 -31.70
C SER A 245 1.99 -10.68 -30.46
N ILE A 246 0.84 -10.28 -29.90
CA ILE A 246 0.40 -10.59 -28.53
C ILE A 246 -0.46 -11.89 -28.45
N PRO A 247 -0.01 -12.98 -27.78
CA PRO A 247 -0.78 -14.23 -27.55
C PRO A 247 -1.78 -14.24 -26.36
N PRO A 248 -2.67 -15.25 -26.24
CA PRO A 248 -4.00 -15.05 -25.59
C PRO A 248 -4.26 -15.62 -24.16
N SER A 249 -3.28 -16.13 -23.39
CA SER A 249 -3.57 -17.02 -22.22
C SER A 249 -2.79 -16.74 -20.92
N MET A 250 -3.47 -16.63 -19.75
CA MET A 250 -2.88 -16.48 -18.39
C MET A 250 -3.72 -17.19 -17.29
N ALA A 251 -3.30 -18.34 -16.70
CA ALA A 251 -4.13 -19.05 -15.68
C ALA A 251 -3.49 -20.13 -14.71
N HIS A 252 -3.01 -19.71 -13.51
CA HIS A 252 -3.15 -20.32 -12.15
C HIS A 252 -2.43 -21.57 -11.54
N ALA A 253 -2.08 -21.48 -10.22
CA ALA A 253 -1.51 -22.50 -9.29
C ALA A 253 -1.34 -22.07 -7.76
N ASP A 254 -1.83 -22.82 -6.74
CA ASP A 254 -2.27 -22.36 -5.36
C ASP A 254 -1.70 -23.13 -4.13
N ALA A 255 -2.20 -22.87 -2.90
CA ALA A 255 -1.67 -23.24 -1.57
C ALA A 255 -2.68 -23.96 -0.59
N PRO A 256 -2.27 -24.46 0.62
CA PRO A 256 -2.91 -25.63 1.29
C PRO A 256 -3.87 -25.39 2.52
N SER A 257 -4.21 -26.47 3.25
CA SER A 257 -5.41 -26.72 4.10
C SER A 257 -5.56 -25.95 5.44
N ARG A 258 -5.53 -24.62 5.42
CA ARG A 258 -6.14 -23.84 6.53
C ARG A 258 -7.65 -23.73 6.28
N GLY A 259 -8.44 -24.62 6.86
CA GLY A 259 -9.85 -24.78 6.51
C GLY A 259 -10.07 -25.22 5.05
N VAL A 260 -11.33 -25.30 4.61
CA VAL A 260 -11.71 -25.73 3.25
C VAL A 260 -11.14 -24.82 2.14
N HIS A 261 -10.79 -23.59 2.51
CA HIS A 261 -10.47 -22.52 1.57
C HIS A 261 -9.02 -22.02 1.61
N GLY A 262 -8.23 -22.36 2.64
CA GLY A 262 -6.82 -21.99 2.77
C GLY A 262 -6.52 -20.80 3.71
N VAL A 263 -7.54 -20.31 4.42
CA VAL A 263 -7.51 -19.36 5.55
C VAL A 263 -8.68 -19.69 6.49
N ARG A 264 -8.58 -19.37 7.79
CA ARG A 264 -9.71 -19.53 8.72
C ARG A 264 -10.77 -18.44 8.50
N THR A 265 -12.03 -18.87 8.44
CA THR A 265 -13.21 -18.07 8.13
C THR A 265 -14.32 -18.31 9.16
N GLY A 266 -15.41 -17.55 9.10
CA GLY A 266 -16.60 -17.78 9.93
C GLY A 266 -17.39 -19.06 9.60
N ALA A 267 -16.92 -19.89 8.66
CA ALA A 267 -17.39 -21.25 8.44
C ALA A 267 -16.54 -22.31 9.19
N ASP A 268 -15.38 -21.93 9.73
CA ASP A 268 -14.49 -22.80 10.48
C ASP A 268 -14.77 -22.72 12.00
N ALA A 269 -14.51 -23.81 12.73
CA ALA A 269 -14.79 -23.88 14.17
C ALA A 269 -14.00 -22.82 14.97
N ALA A 270 -14.61 -22.33 16.06
CA ALA A 270 -13.95 -21.41 16.99
C ALA A 270 -12.83 -22.12 17.77
N VAL A 271 -11.67 -21.47 17.86
CA VAL A 271 -10.48 -21.99 18.55
C VAL A 271 -10.52 -21.61 20.03
N SER A 272 -10.10 -22.54 20.90
CA SER A 272 -10.13 -22.30 22.36
C SER A 272 -9.04 -21.33 22.81
N LYS A 273 -9.26 -20.60 23.91
CA LYS A 273 -8.31 -19.57 24.39
C LYS A 273 -6.92 -20.13 24.77
N ALA A 274 -6.86 -21.38 25.24
CA ALA A 274 -5.60 -22.06 25.56
C ALA A 274 -4.85 -22.50 24.29
N GLU A 275 -5.56 -23.06 23.32
CA GLU A 275 -5.03 -23.44 22.00
C GLU A 275 -4.55 -22.22 21.22
N ALA A 276 -5.31 -21.12 21.25
CA ALA A 276 -4.91 -19.83 20.68
C ALA A 276 -3.58 -19.32 21.26
N LEU A 277 -3.39 -19.43 22.58
CA LEU A 277 -2.12 -19.06 23.22
C LEU A 277 -0.97 -19.99 22.82
N GLN A 278 -1.24 -21.27 22.56
CA GLN A 278 -0.23 -22.21 22.03
C GLN A 278 0.09 -21.95 20.56
N LEU A 279 -0.89 -21.54 19.74
CA LEU A 279 -0.65 -21.09 18.37
C LEU A 279 0.26 -19.86 18.35
N LEU A 280 0.00 -18.87 19.21
CA LEU A 280 0.90 -17.71 19.39
C LEU A 280 2.30 -18.15 19.86
N LYS A 281 2.42 -18.99 20.89
CA LYS A 281 3.73 -19.43 21.42
C LYS A 281 4.52 -20.30 20.43
N ALA A 282 3.85 -21.16 19.68
CA ALA A 282 4.47 -21.94 18.61
C ALA A 282 4.85 -21.06 17.41
N GLY A 283 4.00 -20.09 17.07
CA GLY A 283 4.25 -19.10 16.03
C GLY A 283 5.43 -18.18 16.33
N ASN A 284 5.55 -17.68 17.56
CA ASN A 284 6.72 -16.90 17.98
C ASN A 284 8.00 -17.74 18.04
N ARG A 285 7.90 -19.02 18.45
CA ARG A 285 9.04 -19.93 18.36
C ARG A 285 9.47 -20.20 16.90
N ARG A 286 8.52 -20.28 15.97
CA ARG A 286 8.81 -20.36 14.52
C ARG A 286 9.40 -19.06 13.98
N PHE A 287 8.89 -17.90 14.37
CA PHE A 287 9.43 -16.59 13.99
C PHE A 287 10.87 -16.37 14.48
N ALA A 288 11.12 -16.56 15.79
CA ALA A 288 12.44 -16.43 16.39
C ALA A 288 13.46 -17.47 15.86
N ALA A 289 12.99 -18.55 15.24
CA ALA A 289 13.80 -19.55 14.54
C ALA A 289 13.75 -19.45 12.99
N GLY A 290 13.10 -18.43 12.41
CA GLY A 290 12.97 -18.21 10.97
C GLY A 290 12.09 -19.21 10.19
N ALA A 291 11.40 -20.13 10.86
CA ALA A 291 10.73 -21.30 10.27
C ALA A 291 9.20 -21.10 10.06
N LEU A 292 8.82 -20.08 9.28
CA LEU A 292 7.42 -19.70 9.06
C LEU A 292 6.62 -20.71 8.20
N THR A 293 5.31 -20.84 8.47
CA THR A 293 4.39 -21.80 7.81
C THR A 293 3.18 -21.12 7.13
N SER A 294 3.02 -19.81 7.33
CA SER A 294 2.17 -18.93 6.54
C SER A 294 2.61 -18.90 5.05
N THR A 295 1.68 -18.66 4.11
CA THR A 295 1.96 -18.57 2.67
C THR A 295 1.06 -17.56 1.97
N THR A 296 1.40 -17.17 0.73
CA THR A 296 0.66 -16.18 -0.08
C THR A 296 -0.84 -16.50 -0.15
N THR A 297 -1.68 -15.49 0.16
CA THR A 297 -3.12 -15.71 0.34
C THR A 297 -3.89 -15.67 -1.01
N SER A 298 -4.42 -16.81 -1.43
CA SER A 298 -4.95 -17.02 -2.79
C SER A 298 -6.36 -16.45 -3.03
N GLY A 299 -6.82 -16.57 -4.28
CA GLY A 299 -8.14 -16.08 -4.70
C GLY A 299 -9.31 -16.84 -4.09
N SER A 300 -9.12 -18.11 -3.72
CA SER A 300 -10.14 -18.88 -2.99
C SER A 300 -10.23 -18.43 -1.53
N MET A 301 -9.08 -18.20 -0.89
CA MET A 301 -8.96 -17.65 0.45
C MET A 301 -9.62 -16.26 0.55
N ARG A 302 -9.41 -15.41 -0.48
CA ARG A 302 -10.15 -14.16 -0.71
C ARG A 302 -11.66 -14.38 -0.70
N LYS A 303 -12.15 -15.22 -1.63
CA LYS A 303 -13.58 -15.45 -1.85
C LYS A 303 -14.25 -15.99 -0.58
N ALA A 304 -13.58 -16.87 0.15
CA ALA A 304 -14.05 -17.44 1.40
C ALA A 304 -14.12 -16.43 2.55
N LEU A 305 -13.10 -15.59 2.77
CA LEU A 305 -13.19 -14.51 3.76
C LEU A 305 -14.30 -13.50 3.42
N VAL A 306 -14.61 -13.30 2.13
CA VAL A 306 -15.71 -12.45 1.65
C VAL A 306 -17.08 -13.11 1.79
N SER A 307 -17.21 -14.44 1.58
CA SER A 307 -18.48 -15.16 1.64
C SER A 307 -18.84 -15.69 3.02
N CYS A 308 -17.84 -15.99 3.84
CA CYS A 308 -17.95 -16.68 5.13
C CYS A 308 -17.42 -15.85 6.31
N GLY A 309 -16.81 -14.67 6.06
CA GLY A 309 -16.24 -13.82 7.11
C GLY A 309 -14.88 -14.32 7.64
N GLN A 310 -14.32 -13.61 8.61
CA GLN A 310 -13.06 -13.95 9.31
C GLN A 310 -13.35 -14.50 10.72
N ALA A 311 -12.49 -15.37 11.26
CA ALA A 311 -12.67 -15.99 12.58
C ALA A 311 -11.38 -16.05 13.43
N PRO A 312 -10.76 -14.91 13.75
CA PRO A 312 -9.47 -14.88 14.47
C PRO A 312 -9.51 -15.54 15.84
N HIS A 313 -8.46 -16.32 16.15
CA HIS A 313 -8.29 -17.01 17.44
C HIS A 313 -7.75 -16.08 18.53
N SER A 314 -7.04 -15.01 18.18
CA SER A 314 -6.51 -14.04 19.13
C SER A 314 -6.53 -12.61 18.60
N ALA A 315 -6.78 -11.65 19.48
CA ALA A 315 -6.56 -10.24 19.22
C ALA A 315 -5.28 -9.78 19.93
N ILE A 316 -4.50 -8.88 19.32
CA ILE A 316 -3.25 -8.39 19.88
C ILE A 316 -3.26 -6.85 19.93
N LEU A 317 -2.97 -6.27 21.09
CA LEU A 317 -2.71 -4.84 21.27
C LEU A 317 -1.20 -4.62 21.45
N GLY A 318 -0.53 -4.13 20.40
CA GLY A 318 0.92 -3.91 20.39
C GLY A 318 1.31 -2.44 20.31
N CYS A 319 2.59 -2.12 20.51
CA CYS A 319 3.08 -0.77 20.26
C CYS A 319 3.16 -0.49 18.74
N ALA A 320 2.97 0.76 18.33
CA ALA A 320 3.18 1.24 16.96
C ALA A 320 4.67 1.34 16.55
N ASP A 321 5.60 0.94 17.43
CA ASP A 321 7.03 0.88 17.14
C ASP A 321 7.31 -0.03 15.93
N SER A 322 7.99 0.52 14.92
CA SER A 322 8.25 -0.14 13.64
C SER A 322 9.06 -1.43 13.75
N ARG A 323 9.70 -1.70 14.89
CA ARG A 323 10.57 -2.87 15.13
C ARG A 323 9.81 -4.14 15.57
N VAL A 324 8.48 -4.07 15.76
CA VAL A 324 7.67 -5.17 16.35
C VAL A 324 6.57 -5.69 15.40
N PRO A 325 6.88 -6.58 14.44
CA PRO A 325 5.93 -6.98 13.40
C PRO A 325 4.96 -8.09 13.82
N VAL A 326 3.96 -7.76 14.63
CA VAL A 326 3.03 -8.66 15.36
C VAL A 326 2.60 -9.95 14.62
N ASP A 327 1.96 -9.88 13.45
CA ASP A 327 1.48 -11.09 12.75
C ASP A 327 2.61 -12.02 12.30
N THR A 328 3.76 -11.44 11.95
CA THR A 328 4.99 -12.16 11.61
C THR A 328 5.63 -12.74 12.87
N VAL A 329 5.64 -11.96 13.98
CA VAL A 329 6.07 -12.37 15.33
C VAL A 329 5.30 -13.58 15.85
N PHE A 330 4.15 -13.94 15.25
CA PHE A 330 3.32 -15.09 15.62
C PHE A 330 2.99 -16.06 14.46
N ASP A 331 3.63 -15.95 13.28
CA ASP A 331 3.42 -16.81 12.10
C ASP A 331 1.94 -17.15 11.79
N ALA A 332 1.10 -16.12 11.67
CA ALA A 332 -0.34 -16.27 11.44
C ALA A 332 -0.76 -15.95 10.00
N MET A 333 -1.88 -16.55 9.55
CA MET A 333 -2.52 -16.20 8.28
C MET A 333 -3.64 -15.15 8.45
N PRO A 334 -3.96 -14.37 7.40
CA PRO A 334 -5.05 -13.41 7.45
C PRO A 334 -6.41 -14.06 7.79
N GLY A 335 -7.01 -13.63 8.90
CA GLY A 335 -8.22 -14.23 9.48
C GLY A 335 -7.96 -15.07 10.74
N GLU A 336 -6.70 -15.25 11.16
CA GLU A 336 -6.30 -15.98 12.37
C GLU A 336 -5.96 -15.07 13.55
N LEU A 337 -5.40 -13.88 13.29
CA LEU A 337 -5.22 -12.80 14.28
C LEU A 337 -6.10 -11.58 13.98
N PHE A 338 -6.16 -10.67 14.95
CA PHE A 338 -6.78 -9.35 14.85
C PHE A 338 -5.91 -8.31 15.56
N VAL A 339 -5.14 -7.54 14.81
CA VAL A 339 -4.03 -6.74 15.35
C VAL A 339 -4.34 -5.24 15.43
N LEU A 340 -4.09 -4.65 16.60
CA LEU A 340 -4.31 -3.24 16.95
C LEU A 340 -3.01 -2.65 17.52
N ARG A 341 -2.64 -1.43 17.09
CA ARG A 341 -1.34 -0.83 17.45
C ARG A 341 -1.40 0.69 17.58
N ASN A 342 -0.78 1.22 18.64
CA ASN A 342 -0.65 2.66 18.97
C ASN A 342 0.68 2.95 19.69
N ALA A 343 1.10 4.22 19.70
CA ALA A 343 2.37 4.62 20.33
C ALA A 343 2.32 4.39 21.85
N GLY A 344 3.11 3.42 22.33
CA GLY A 344 3.10 2.99 23.72
C GLY A 344 2.08 1.90 24.06
N ASN A 345 1.49 1.18 23.10
CA ASN A 345 0.56 0.04 23.36
C ASN A 345 -0.58 0.36 24.36
N THR A 346 -1.04 1.62 24.36
CA THR A 346 -1.95 2.19 25.35
C THR A 346 -3.40 1.73 25.17
N CYS A 347 -4.19 1.84 26.23
CA CYS A 347 -5.63 2.03 26.12
C CYS A 347 -6.03 3.16 27.07
N THR A 348 -6.74 4.15 26.54
CA THR A 348 -7.15 5.37 27.25
C THR A 348 -8.56 5.80 26.79
N HIS A 349 -9.20 6.74 27.50
CA HIS A 349 -10.53 7.23 27.14
C HIS A 349 -10.53 7.93 25.77
N SER A 350 -9.44 8.60 25.44
CA SER A 350 -9.17 9.16 24.11
C SER A 350 -9.15 8.07 23.02
N GLU A 351 -8.62 6.89 23.34
CA GLU A 351 -8.37 5.79 22.39
C GLU A 351 -9.51 4.74 22.35
N GLY A 352 -10.77 5.20 22.48
CA GLY A 352 -11.95 4.34 22.39
C GLY A 352 -12.06 3.51 21.09
N SER A 353 -11.33 3.88 20.03
CA SER A 353 -11.15 3.08 18.81
C SER A 353 -10.43 1.75 19.05
N MET A 354 -9.46 1.68 19.97
CA MET A 354 -8.75 0.44 20.31
C MET A 354 -9.64 -0.49 21.14
N VAL A 355 -10.27 0.05 22.19
CA VAL A 355 -11.16 -0.72 23.06
C VAL A 355 -12.38 -1.25 22.30
N GLY A 356 -13.05 -0.40 21.51
CA GLY A 356 -14.19 -0.80 20.68
C GLY A 356 -13.83 -1.81 19.59
N SER A 357 -12.59 -1.83 19.12
CA SER A 357 -12.11 -2.85 18.17
C SER A 357 -11.87 -4.19 18.85
N LEU A 358 -11.36 -4.21 20.09
CA LEU A 358 -11.25 -5.43 20.89
C LEU A 358 -12.64 -6.00 21.25
N GLU A 359 -13.59 -5.15 21.65
CA GLU A 359 -14.99 -5.55 21.90
C GLU A 359 -15.68 -6.11 20.65
N PHE A 360 -15.42 -5.51 19.47
CA PHE A 360 -15.90 -6.05 18.20
C PHE A 360 -15.30 -7.43 17.90
N CYS A 361 -13.98 -7.60 18.11
CA CYS A 361 -13.30 -8.86 17.87
C CYS A 361 -13.85 -9.98 18.78
N THR A 362 -13.88 -9.77 20.09
CA THR A 362 -14.32 -10.79 21.05
C THR A 362 -15.82 -11.04 20.97
N GLY A 363 -16.63 -9.98 20.86
CA GLY A 363 -18.10 -10.03 20.89
C GLY A 363 -18.81 -10.25 19.56
N LYS A 364 -18.13 -10.09 18.39
CA LYS A 364 -18.72 -10.31 17.05
C LYS A 364 -17.96 -11.32 16.19
N LEU A 365 -16.64 -11.45 16.36
CA LEU A 365 -15.84 -12.48 15.66
C LEU A 365 -15.62 -13.74 16.54
N GLY A 366 -16.02 -13.69 17.81
CA GLY A 366 -15.98 -14.84 18.73
C GLY A 366 -14.58 -15.15 19.28
N THR A 367 -13.62 -14.24 19.12
CA THR A 367 -12.22 -14.38 19.53
C THR A 367 -12.08 -14.48 21.06
N ARG A 368 -11.34 -15.46 21.56
CA ARG A 368 -11.31 -15.83 23.00
C ARG A 368 -10.00 -15.55 23.73
N LEU A 369 -9.04 -14.89 23.08
CA LEU A 369 -7.78 -14.45 23.71
C LEU A 369 -7.41 -13.04 23.26
N ILE A 370 -6.99 -12.19 24.21
CA ILE A 370 -6.30 -10.92 23.97
C ILE A 370 -4.85 -11.03 24.48
N LEU A 371 -3.88 -10.49 23.75
CA LEU A 371 -2.51 -10.27 24.23
C LEU A 371 -2.17 -8.77 24.15
N VAL A 372 -1.75 -8.17 25.27
CA VAL A 372 -1.17 -6.81 25.31
C VAL A 372 0.35 -6.93 25.27
N LEU A 373 0.99 -6.38 24.24
CA LEU A 373 2.39 -6.60 23.90
C LEU A 373 3.18 -5.29 23.90
N GLY A 374 3.90 -5.05 25.01
CA GLY A 374 4.95 -4.05 25.09
C GLY A 374 6.26 -4.55 24.47
N HIS A 375 7.32 -3.75 24.52
CA HIS A 375 8.64 -4.14 24.02
C HIS A 375 9.77 -3.34 24.67
N THR A 376 10.97 -3.89 24.66
CA THR A 376 12.19 -3.21 25.12
C THR A 376 12.42 -1.90 24.36
N GLN A 377 13.09 -0.93 25.01
CA GLN A 377 13.46 0.36 24.40
C GLN A 377 12.29 1.16 23.77
N CYS A 378 11.12 1.21 24.43
CA CYS A 378 9.94 1.90 23.90
C CYS A 378 10.07 3.43 23.92
N GLY A 379 10.16 4.06 22.75
CA GLY A 379 10.38 5.51 22.61
C GLY A 379 9.25 6.38 23.20
N ALA A 380 8.00 5.91 23.18
CA ALA A 380 6.88 6.64 23.77
C ALA A 380 6.97 6.70 25.31
N ILE A 381 7.36 5.58 25.94
CA ILE A 381 7.55 5.49 27.39
C ILE A 381 8.83 6.23 27.81
N ALA A 382 9.89 6.18 27.00
CA ALA A 382 11.09 6.98 27.21
C ALA A 382 10.80 8.50 27.21
N GLY A 383 10.06 8.99 26.20
CA GLY A 383 9.65 10.38 26.12
C GLY A 383 8.75 10.81 27.28
N ALA A 384 7.77 9.99 27.66
CA ALA A 384 6.88 10.27 28.78
C ALA A 384 7.64 10.32 30.14
N THR A 385 8.69 9.51 30.28
CA THR A 385 9.58 9.53 31.44
C THR A 385 10.38 10.84 31.52
N GLN A 386 10.84 11.35 30.38
CA GLN A 386 11.51 12.65 30.31
C GLN A 386 10.54 13.81 30.59
N THR A 387 9.32 13.77 30.06
CA THR A 387 8.26 14.76 30.36
C THR A 387 7.90 14.78 31.85
N PHE A 388 7.80 13.60 32.48
CA PHE A 388 7.61 13.49 33.94
C PHE A 388 8.76 14.13 34.72
N GLN A 389 10.01 13.82 34.37
CA GLN A 389 11.21 14.36 35.04
C GLN A 389 11.37 15.88 34.85
N ALA A 390 10.93 16.43 33.72
CA ALA A 390 10.92 17.87 33.45
C ALA A 390 9.85 18.65 34.24
N ASN A 391 8.86 17.95 34.81
CA ASN A 391 7.82 18.50 35.70
C ASN A 391 6.97 19.63 35.06
N GLU A 392 6.83 19.63 33.73
CA GLU A 392 6.20 20.72 32.96
C GLU A 392 4.67 20.77 33.15
N SER A 393 4.20 21.71 33.97
CA SER A 393 2.77 21.87 34.31
C SER A 393 1.95 22.66 33.28
N LYS A 394 2.45 22.85 32.04
CA LYS A 394 1.72 23.57 30.98
C LYS A 394 0.70 22.66 30.29
N ALA A 395 -0.43 23.25 29.89
CA ALA A 395 -1.34 22.60 28.95
C ALA A 395 -0.62 22.31 27.61
N PRO A 396 -0.82 21.14 27.00
CA PRO A 396 -0.07 20.72 25.83
C PRO A 396 -0.47 21.55 24.60
N GLY A 397 0.52 22.05 23.87
CA GLY A 397 0.36 22.78 22.62
C GLY A 397 0.19 21.86 21.41
N CYS A 398 0.57 20.58 21.51
CA CYS A 398 0.40 19.61 20.43
C CYS A 398 -0.02 18.20 20.91
N ALA A 399 -0.50 17.37 19.97
CA ALA A 399 -0.97 16.01 20.25
C ALA A 399 0.13 15.06 20.75
N LEU A 400 1.41 15.33 20.44
CA LEU A 400 2.53 14.55 20.98
C LEU A 400 2.76 14.86 22.46
N GLU A 401 2.81 16.16 22.83
CA GLU A 401 2.91 16.58 24.24
C GLU A 401 1.75 16.01 25.06
N GLY A 402 0.52 16.05 24.55
CA GLY A 402 -0.65 15.47 25.22
C GLY A 402 -0.54 13.95 25.44
N LEU A 403 0.02 13.20 24.48
CA LEU A 403 0.30 11.77 24.64
C LEU A 403 1.37 11.52 25.71
N LEU A 404 2.48 12.26 25.67
CA LEU A 404 3.59 12.08 26.62
C LEU A 404 3.19 12.50 28.05
N GLN A 405 2.40 13.57 28.20
CA GLN A 405 1.82 13.97 29.48
C GLN A 405 0.79 12.95 30.01
N GLY A 406 -0.04 12.35 29.14
CA GLY A 406 -0.94 11.27 29.54
C GLY A 406 -0.17 10.02 30.05
N LEU A 407 0.90 9.66 29.34
CA LEU A 407 1.80 8.56 29.70
C LEU A 407 2.73 8.87 30.89
N ALA A 408 2.91 10.13 31.29
CA ALA A 408 3.73 10.49 32.45
C ALA A 408 3.24 9.83 33.75
N SER A 409 1.95 9.47 33.82
CA SER A 409 1.36 8.65 34.89
C SER A 409 2.03 7.28 35.06
N VAL A 410 2.43 6.62 33.96
CA VAL A 410 3.18 5.37 33.95
C VAL A 410 4.57 5.59 34.55
N ALA A 411 5.28 6.60 34.06
CA ALA A 411 6.64 6.90 34.48
C ALA A 411 6.72 7.28 35.97
N LYS A 412 5.71 8.01 36.47
CA LYS A 412 5.53 8.27 37.90
C LYS A 412 5.41 6.97 38.69
N THR A 413 4.46 6.10 38.31
CA THR A 413 4.23 4.81 39.00
C THR A 413 5.49 3.96 39.01
N ALA A 414 6.21 3.87 37.88
CA ALA A 414 7.47 3.16 37.78
C ALA A 414 8.58 3.75 38.66
N SER A 415 8.60 5.08 38.87
CA SER A 415 9.54 5.74 39.78
C SER A 415 9.18 5.56 41.25
N GLU A 416 7.90 5.39 41.57
CA GLU A 416 7.42 5.07 42.92
C GLU A 416 7.69 3.59 43.26
N GLU A 417 7.57 2.67 42.29
CA GLU A 417 7.90 1.24 42.43
C GLU A 417 9.42 0.95 42.52
N LEU A 418 10.27 1.72 41.82
CA LEU A 418 11.73 1.57 41.87
C LEU A 418 12.43 2.34 43.01
N GLY A 419 11.79 3.37 43.54
CA GLY A 419 12.34 4.24 44.58
C GLY A 419 13.34 5.30 44.08
N PRO A 420 13.79 6.20 44.98
CA PRO A 420 14.64 7.33 44.62
C PRO A 420 16.06 6.90 44.23
N GLY A 421 16.58 7.44 43.12
CA GLY A 421 17.95 7.22 42.66
C GLY A 421 18.11 6.17 41.55
N ALA A 422 17.02 5.56 41.06
CA ALA A 422 17.06 4.65 39.91
C ALA A 422 17.63 5.32 38.64
N ALA A 423 18.40 4.56 37.85
CA ALA A 423 18.97 5.09 36.60
C ALA A 423 17.88 5.29 35.52
N PRO A 424 18.00 6.30 34.63
CA PRO A 424 16.96 6.59 33.62
C PRO A 424 16.60 5.40 32.73
N GLU A 425 17.58 4.59 32.30
CA GLU A 425 17.31 3.39 31.49
C GLU A 425 16.51 2.32 32.25
N GLN A 426 16.81 2.12 33.55
CA GLN A 426 16.08 1.17 34.40
C GLN A 426 14.63 1.63 34.62
N LEU A 427 14.43 2.93 34.84
CA LEU A 427 13.11 3.54 34.98
C LEU A 427 12.27 3.35 33.71
N VAL A 428 12.84 3.60 32.52
CA VAL A 428 12.15 3.39 31.24
C VAL A 428 11.85 1.91 30.98
N ALA A 429 12.78 1.01 31.29
CA ALA A 429 12.58 -0.43 31.12
C ALA A 429 11.46 -0.98 32.02
N HIS A 430 11.39 -0.53 33.28
CA HIS A 430 10.31 -0.90 34.20
C HIS A 430 8.98 -0.26 33.82
N ALA A 431 8.98 1.01 33.39
CA ALA A 431 7.79 1.71 32.92
C ALA A 431 7.11 1.03 31.71
N VAL A 432 7.87 0.34 30.83
CA VAL A 432 7.27 -0.50 29.78
C VAL A 432 6.39 -1.61 30.37
N LYS A 433 6.86 -2.27 31.44
CA LYS A 433 6.14 -3.36 32.11
C LYS A 433 4.90 -2.85 32.87
N VAL A 434 5.05 -1.74 33.59
CA VAL A 434 3.93 -1.02 34.24
C VAL A 434 2.86 -0.66 33.21
N ASN A 435 3.27 -0.10 32.06
CA ASN A 435 2.36 0.29 30.98
C ASN A 435 1.58 -0.87 30.36
N VAL A 436 2.21 -2.04 30.13
CA VAL A 436 1.49 -3.24 29.64
C VAL A 436 0.36 -3.62 30.59
N PHE A 437 0.64 -3.68 31.90
CA PHE A 437 -0.39 -3.96 32.89
C PHE A 437 -1.42 -2.82 33.01
N GLN A 438 -1.01 -1.55 32.91
CA GLN A 438 -1.93 -0.41 32.93
C GLN A 438 -2.93 -0.46 31.76
N SER A 439 -2.50 -0.85 30.55
CA SER A 439 -3.39 -1.09 29.40
C SER A 439 -4.32 -2.29 29.60
N MET A 440 -3.84 -3.40 30.17
CA MET A 440 -4.68 -4.56 30.53
C MET A 440 -5.74 -4.16 31.58
N ASN A 441 -5.33 -3.40 32.58
CA ASN A 441 -6.17 -2.90 33.66
C ASN A 441 -7.22 -1.93 33.14
N PHE A 442 -6.87 -1.08 32.18
CA PHE A 442 -7.81 -0.18 31.52
C PHE A 442 -8.93 -0.94 30.79
N LEU A 443 -8.57 -2.01 30.05
CA LEU A 443 -9.56 -2.88 29.40
C LEU A 443 -10.48 -3.55 30.41
N LEU A 444 -9.92 -4.14 31.48
CA LEU A 444 -10.72 -4.76 32.56
C LEU A 444 -11.57 -3.75 33.34
N LYS A 445 -11.10 -2.51 33.52
CA LYS A 445 -11.79 -1.48 34.31
C LYS A 445 -12.88 -0.74 33.52
N PHE A 446 -12.73 -0.55 32.21
CA PHE A 446 -13.65 0.30 31.44
C PHE A 446 -14.35 -0.37 30.24
N SER A 447 -13.94 -1.57 29.81
CA SER A 447 -14.75 -2.38 28.89
C SER A 447 -15.58 -3.38 29.70
N ALA A 448 -16.83 -3.01 30.00
CA ALA A 448 -17.78 -3.91 30.65
C ALA A 448 -18.00 -5.23 29.84
N PRO A 449 -18.09 -5.22 28.49
CA PRO A 449 -18.18 -6.46 27.71
C PRO A 449 -16.97 -7.39 27.88
N ILE A 450 -15.74 -6.85 27.80
CA ILE A 450 -14.51 -7.64 27.97
C ILE A 450 -14.39 -8.16 29.41
N ARG A 451 -14.61 -7.30 30.42
CA ARG A 451 -14.64 -7.68 31.84
C ARG A 451 -15.60 -8.83 32.11
N GLU A 452 -16.80 -8.76 31.55
CA GLU A 452 -17.83 -9.80 31.70
C GLU A 452 -17.40 -11.14 31.10
N MET A 453 -16.83 -11.13 29.89
CA MET A 453 -16.33 -12.34 29.22
C MET A 453 -15.12 -12.96 29.93
N VAL A 454 -14.23 -12.16 30.52
CA VAL A 454 -13.11 -12.67 31.32
C VAL A 454 -13.63 -13.27 32.64
N ARG A 455 -14.56 -12.61 33.34
CA ARG A 455 -15.13 -13.13 34.60
C ARG A 455 -15.86 -14.48 34.41
N LYS A 456 -16.53 -14.67 33.28
CA LYS A 456 -17.16 -15.94 32.89
C LYS A 456 -16.17 -17.03 32.45
N GLY A 457 -14.88 -16.73 32.38
CA GLY A 457 -13.85 -17.64 31.87
C GLY A 457 -13.89 -17.84 30.36
N GLU A 458 -14.76 -17.13 29.63
CA GLU A 458 -14.93 -17.20 28.18
C GLU A 458 -13.79 -16.54 27.40
N LEU A 459 -13.19 -15.50 27.97
CA LEU A 459 -12.07 -14.72 27.41
C LEU A 459 -10.85 -14.84 28.34
N ASP A 460 -9.68 -14.51 27.83
CA ASP A 460 -8.42 -14.42 28.58
C ASP A 460 -7.64 -13.18 28.09
N ILE A 461 -6.94 -12.48 28.99
CA ILE A 461 -6.07 -11.35 28.64
C ILE A 461 -4.68 -11.62 29.19
N GLN A 462 -3.71 -11.72 28.29
CA GLN A 462 -2.32 -11.96 28.62
C GLN A 462 -1.50 -10.69 28.35
N GLY A 463 -0.44 -10.48 29.11
CA GLY A 463 0.59 -9.48 28.88
C GLY A 463 1.85 -10.12 28.29
N GLY A 464 2.65 -9.33 27.58
CA GLY A 464 3.96 -9.73 27.11
C GLY A 464 4.89 -8.55 26.84
N ILE A 465 6.20 -8.83 26.84
CA ILE A 465 7.24 -7.92 26.38
C ILE A 465 7.99 -8.62 25.24
N TYR A 466 7.94 -8.03 24.05
CA TYR A 466 8.80 -8.43 22.94
C TYR A 466 10.20 -7.83 23.15
N HIS A 467 11.20 -8.71 23.26
CA HIS A 467 12.60 -8.30 23.36
C HIS A 467 13.14 -8.07 21.95
N LEU A 468 13.24 -6.79 21.57
CA LEU A 468 13.73 -6.33 20.26
C LEU A 468 15.06 -6.99 19.84
N GLU A 469 15.89 -7.26 20.84
CA GLU A 469 17.24 -7.80 20.76
C GLU A 469 17.28 -9.29 20.38
N THR A 470 16.16 -10.03 20.52
CA THR A 470 16.11 -11.50 20.39
C THR A 470 14.96 -12.05 19.55
N GLY A 471 13.93 -11.25 19.24
CA GLY A 471 12.71 -11.72 18.57
C GLY A 471 11.78 -12.57 19.45
N CYS A 472 12.16 -12.84 20.70
CA CYS A 472 11.36 -13.61 21.65
C CYS A 472 10.34 -12.72 22.38
N VAL A 473 9.13 -13.24 22.57
CA VAL A 473 8.14 -12.65 23.48
C VAL A 473 8.28 -13.28 24.86
N GLU A 474 8.67 -12.49 25.86
CA GLU A 474 8.47 -12.81 27.27
C GLU A 474 6.98 -12.65 27.58
N PHE A 475 6.27 -13.76 27.81
CA PHE A 475 4.86 -13.73 28.19
C PHE A 475 4.74 -13.50 29.70
N LEU A 476 4.26 -12.33 30.10
CA LEU A 476 4.14 -11.90 31.49
C LEU A 476 3.02 -12.60 32.28
N GLY A 477 2.05 -13.21 31.58
CA GLY A 477 0.85 -13.78 32.20
C GLY A 477 -0.31 -12.78 32.28
N ARG A 478 -1.25 -12.99 33.20
CA ARG A 478 -2.38 -12.05 33.42
C ARG A 478 -1.96 -10.86 34.28
N SER A 479 -2.83 -9.85 34.38
CA SER A 479 -2.56 -8.71 35.26
C SER A 479 -2.62 -9.12 36.73
N PRO A 480 -1.67 -8.68 37.59
CA PRO A 480 -1.75 -8.87 39.04
C PRO A 480 -3.04 -8.31 39.67
N GLN A 481 -3.65 -7.29 39.05
CA GLN A 481 -4.87 -6.64 39.52
C GLN A 481 -6.16 -7.27 38.94
N GLU A 482 -6.08 -8.33 38.12
CA GLU A 482 -7.24 -8.89 37.42
C GLU A 482 -8.39 -9.26 38.37
N ALA A 483 -8.11 -9.96 39.47
CA ALA A 483 -9.14 -10.43 40.39
C ALA A 483 -9.95 -9.28 41.04
N GLU A 484 -9.29 -8.16 41.34
CA GLU A 484 -9.92 -6.94 41.88
C GLU A 484 -10.73 -6.22 40.81
N LEU A 485 -10.14 -6.02 39.62
CA LEU A 485 -10.79 -5.30 38.53
C LEU A 485 -12.02 -6.04 37.96
N LEU A 486 -12.03 -7.37 37.99
CA LEU A 486 -13.21 -8.17 37.64
C LEU A 486 -14.40 -7.94 38.59
N ALA A 487 -14.17 -7.50 39.83
CA ALA A 487 -15.22 -7.12 40.78
C ALA A 487 -15.77 -5.68 40.58
N SER A 488 -15.12 -4.87 39.73
CA SER A 488 -15.50 -3.48 39.46
C SER A 488 -16.56 -3.31 38.34
N SER A 489 -17.09 -2.09 38.15
CA SER A 489 -18.30 -1.85 37.32
C SER A 489 -18.30 -0.58 36.43
N GLU A 490 -17.16 0.03 36.09
CA GLU A 490 -17.08 1.31 35.34
C GLU A 490 -17.03 1.17 33.78
N SER A 491 -17.16 2.29 33.03
CA SER A 491 -17.13 2.36 31.55
C SER A 491 -16.71 3.74 30.95
N LEU A 492 -16.57 3.87 29.61
CA LEU A 492 -15.80 4.92 28.89
C LEU A 492 -16.51 6.22 28.40
N PRO A 493 -15.80 7.38 28.39
CA PRO A 493 -15.97 8.55 27.50
C PRO A 493 -14.92 8.61 26.34
N PRO A 494 -14.90 9.63 25.42
CA PRO A 494 -14.25 9.51 24.09
C PRO A 494 -13.13 10.51 23.65
N SER A 495 -12.29 10.04 22.70
CA SER A 495 -11.57 10.72 21.56
C SER A 495 -10.09 11.21 21.64
N MET A 496 -9.29 10.85 20.61
CA MET A 496 -7.96 11.34 20.13
C MET A 496 -6.83 10.28 19.99
N ALA A 497 -6.15 10.19 18.82
CA ALA A 497 -4.82 9.57 18.58
C ALA A 497 -4.28 9.88 17.16
N VAL A 498 -2.97 9.72 16.91
CA VAL A 498 -2.27 10.00 15.61
C VAL A 498 -1.69 8.71 14.98
N ALA A 499 -1.58 8.66 13.64
CA ALA A 499 -1.41 7.43 12.86
C ALA A 499 0.04 6.96 12.61
N ALA A 500 0.19 5.65 12.35
CA ALA A 500 1.42 4.97 11.97
C ALA A 500 1.34 4.38 10.55
N VAL A 501 2.49 4.22 9.88
CA VAL A 501 2.64 3.60 8.55
C VAL A 501 1.98 2.21 8.48
N ARG A 502 1.24 1.94 7.39
CA ARG A 502 0.56 0.65 7.21
C ARG A 502 1.44 -0.42 6.56
N THR A 503 2.27 -1.03 7.41
CA THR A 503 3.00 -2.29 7.16
C THR A 503 2.07 -3.48 6.94
N ALA A 504 2.60 -4.66 6.58
CA ALA A 504 1.84 -5.89 6.41
C ALA A 504 1.04 -6.35 7.67
N GLN A 505 1.34 -5.78 8.84
CA GLN A 505 0.69 -6.11 10.13
C GLN A 505 -0.53 -5.22 10.44
N ASN A 506 -0.97 -4.37 9.50
CA ASN A 506 -2.04 -3.41 9.74
C ASN A 506 -3.37 -3.90 9.17
N GLU A 507 -4.29 -4.30 10.04
CA GLU A 507 -5.62 -4.81 9.70
C GLU A 507 -6.31 -3.98 8.58
N PRO A 508 -6.93 -4.65 7.58
CA PRO A 508 -7.60 -3.97 6.48
C PRO A 508 -8.75 -3.08 6.94
N MET A 509 -8.61 -1.79 6.65
CA MET A 509 -9.50 -0.74 7.13
C MET A 509 -10.90 -0.80 6.50
N GLU A 510 -11.94 -0.59 7.30
CA GLU A 510 -13.31 -0.57 6.82
C GLU A 510 -13.55 0.52 5.75
N PRO A 511 -14.32 0.26 4.68
CA PRO A 511 -14.42 1.20 3.55
C PRO A 511 -14.92 2.60 3.88
N LYS A 512 -15.72 2.76 4.94
CA LYS A 512 -16.13 4.08 5.44
C LYS A 512 -15.00 4.83 6.15
N SER A 513 -14.19 4.12 6.93
CA SER A 513 -13.08 4.69 7.69
C SER A 513 -11.91 5.03 6.77
N ALA A 514 -11.60 4.16 5.81
CA ALA A 514 -10.64 4.46 4.74
C ALA A 514 -11.09 5.66 3.90
N LEU A 515 -12.39 5.78 3.59
CA LEU A 515 -12.95 6.97 2.94
C LEU A 515 -12.91 8.21 3.83
N SER A 516 -12.95 8.07 5.16
CA SER A 516 -12.70 9.19 6.08
C SER A 516 -11.26 9.64 5.98
N LEU A 517 -10.27 8.75 6.11
CA LEU A 517 -8.86 9.15 6.01
C LEU A 517 -8.50 9.79 4.66
N LEU A 518 -9.11 9.34 3.56
CA LEU A 518 -8.98 10.00 2.26
C LEU A 518 -9.62 11.41 2.23
N LYS A 519 -10.65 11.70 3.03
CA LYS A 519 -11.18 13.06 3.21
C LYS A 519 -10.27 13.85 4.13
N ASP A 520 -10.09 13.37 5.34
CA ASP A 520 -9.35 14.01 6.43
C ASP A 520 -7.91 14.35 6.01
N GLY A 521 -7.28 13.52 5.17
CA GLY A 521 -5.95 13.73 4.59
C GLY A 521 -5.94 14.62 3.34
N ASN A 522 -6.93 14.52 2.45
CA ASN A 522 -7.15 15.49 1.37
C ASN A 522 -7.32 16.90 1.93
N ASP A 523 -8.10 17.04 3.00
CA ASP A 523 -8.41 18.34 3.58
C ASP A 523 -7.15 18.98 4.20
N ARG A 524 -6.27 18.18 4.82
CA ARG A 524 -4.92 18.59 5.25
C ARG A 524 -4.01 18.98 4.07
N PHE A 525 -4.01 18.22 2.99
CA PHE A 525 -3.26 18.54 1.76
C PHE A 525 -3.77 19.83 1.09
N VAL A 526 -5.08 20.07 1.08
CA VAL A 526 -5.71 21.28 0.53
C VAL A 526 -5.28 22.52 1.32
N VAL A 527 -5.38 22.50 2.66
CA VAL A 527 -4.99 23.65 3.51
C VAL A 527 -3.48 23.82 3.70
N GLY A 528 -2.65 22.99 3.06
CA GLY A 528 -1.19 23.08 3.14
C GLY A 528 -0.60 22.64 4.48
N ALA A 529 -1.33 21.84 5.26
CA ALA A 529 -0.89 21.25 6.54
C ALA A 529 -0.76 19.71 6.50
N PRO A 530 -0.06 19.11 5.51
CA PRO A 530 0.19 17.68 5.49
C PRO A 530 1.09 17.27 6.68
N VAL A 531 0.75 16.17 7.35
CA VAL A 531 1.53 15.63 8.48
C VAL A 531 2.38 14.42 8.08
N ALA A 532 2.15 13.83 6.90
CA ALA A 532 2.93 12.70 6.41
C ALA A 532 4.37 13.10 6.04
N LYS A 533 5.35 12.44 6.66
CA LYS A 533 6.79 12.59 6.37
C LYS A 533 7.45 11.22 6.27
N VAL A 534 8.28 11.02 5.24
CA VAL A 534 8.94 9.73 4.98
C VAL A 534 10.33 9.69 5.61
N HIS A 535 10.57 8.72 6.49
CA HIS A 535 11.84 8.54 7.20
C HIS A 535 12.51 7.19 6.87
N ARG A 536 13.81 7.03 7.16
CA ARG A 536 14.52 5.75 6.94
C ARG A 536 13.88 4.60 7.73
N SER A 537 13.51 4.85 8.98
CA SER A 537 12.75 3.93 9.84
C SER A 537 11.46 3.41 9.22
N MET A 538 10.78 4.18 8.37
CA MET A 538 9.59 3.72 7.65
C MET A 538 9.93 2.76 6.50
N ARG A 539 11.08 2.94 5.83
CA ARG A 539 11.56 2.02 4.80
C ARG A 539 11.99 0.69 5.41
N GLU A 540 12.70 0.75 6.54
CA GLU A 540 13.08 -0.39 7.36
C GLU A 540 11.84 -1.14 7.88
N ALA A 541 10.84 -0.44 8.44
CA ALA A 541 9.55 -1.00 8.87
C ALA A 541 8.82 -1.73 7.74
N LEU A 542 8.89 -1.17 6.54
CA LEU A 542 8.20 -1.70 5.38
C LEU A 542 9.01 -2.82 4.70
N ALA A 543 10.32 -2.93 4.87
CA ALA A 543 11.14 -3.98 4.23
C ALA A 543 10.60 -5.41 4.43
N THR A 544 9.83 -5.66 5.51
CA THR A 544 9.09 -6.90 5.77
C THR A 544 7.69 -7.00 5.13
N GLY A 545 6.98 -5.89 4.85
CA GLY A 545 5.72 -5.89 4.09
C GLY A 545 4.83 -4.65 4.25
N GLN A 546 3.68 -4.63 3.56
CA GLN A 546 2.71 -3.51 3.41
C GLN A 546 1.25 -3.99 3.58
N ALA A 547 0.34 -3.18 4.15
CA ALA A 547 -1.11 -3.45 4.19
C ALA A 547 -1.96 -2.17 3.98
N PRO A 548 -1.99 -1.62 2.76
CA PRO A 548 -2.75 -0.40 2.43
C PRO A 548 -4.22 -0.41 2.85
N HIS A 549 -4.72 0.76 3.26
CA HIS A 549 -6.14 0.96 3.60
C HIS A 549 -7.00 1.17 2.36
N THR A 550 -6.40 1.63 1.25
CA THR A 550 -7.09 1.89 -0.02
C THR A 550 -6.31 1.35 -1.21
N ALA A 551 -7.00 0.57 -2.05
CA ALA A 551 -6.57 0.18 -3.38
C ALA A 551 -6.94 1.32 -4.33
N LEU A 552 -5.98 2.17 -4.65
CA LEU A 552 -6.25 3.42 -5.36
C LEU A 552 -5.94 3.25 -6.84
N VAL A 553 -6.99 3.23 -7.66
CA VAL A 553 -6.90 3.21 -9.12
C VAL A 553 -6.94 4.66 -9.59
N GLY A 554 -5.76 5.21 -9.86
CA GLY A 554 -5.57 6.60 -10.29
C GLY A 554 -4.97 6.70 -11.68
N CYS A 555 -4.91 7.92 -12.21
CA CYS A 555 -4.20 8.17 -13.46
C CYS A 555 -2.67 8.15 -13.22
N ALA A 556 -1.89 7.75 -14.22
CA ALA A 556 -0.41 7.82 -14.21
C ALA A 556 0.15 9.26 -14.33
N ASP A 557 -0.71 10.26 -14.42
CA ASP A 557 -0.41 11.69 -14.48
C ASP A 557 0.57 12.16 -13.38
N SER A 558 1.74 12.66 -13.78
CA SER A 558 2.88 12.93 -12.90
C SER A 558 2.77 14.22 -12.05
N ARG A 559 1.69 14.99 -12.17
CA ARG A 559 1.56 16.32 -11.53
C ARG A 559 1.51 16.28 -9.99
N VAL A 560 1.15 15.15 -9.38
CA VAL A 560 1.24 14.93 -7.94
C VAL A 560 1.28 13.42 -7.61
N PRO A 561 2.07 12.97 -6.61
CA PRO A 561 1.96 11.61 -6.09
C PRO A 561 0.63 11.42 -5.35
N LEU A 562 -0.03 10.29 -5.55
CA LEU A 562 -1.38 10.08 -5.01
C LEU A 562 -1.35 9.85 -3.49
N GLU A 563 -0.27 9.27 -2.99
CA GLU A 563 0.11 9.24 -1.57
C GLU A 563 0.12 10.66 -0.96
N THR A 564 0.64 11.67 -1.68
CA THR A 564 0.72 13.06 -1.18
C THR A 564 -0.64 13.76 -1.19
N VAL A 565 -1.51 13.49 -2.17
CA VAL A 565 -2.86 14.10 -2.25
C VAL A 565 -3.71 13.76 -1.03
N PHE A 566 -3.57 12.55 -0.50
CA PHE A 566 -4.34 12.08 0.66
C PHE A 566 -3.58 12.19 1.98
N ASP A 567 -2.45 12.91 2.00
CA ASP A 567 -1.55 13.01 3.16
C ASP A 567 -1.29 11.63 3.81
N ALA A 568 -1.03 10.64 2.95
CA ALA A 568 -0.94 9.24 3.28
C ALA A 568 0.52 8.79 3.28
N LEU A 569 0.88 7.92 4.23
CA LEU A 569 2.24 7.48 4.42
C LEU A 569 2.59 6.30 3.49
N PRO A 570 3.88 5.99 3.26
CA PRO A 570 4.28 4.76 2.60
C PRO A 570 3.71 3.55 3.34
N GLY A 571 3.13 2.59 2.62
CA GLY A 571 2.28 1.54 3.20
C GLY A 571 0.78 1.78 3.05
N ASP A 572 0.29 3.03 3.07
CA ASP A 572 -1.13 3.34 3.27
C ASP A 572 -2.01 3.17 2.02
N LEU A 573 -1.45 3.43 0.83
CA LEU A 573 -2.17 3.31 -0.45
C LEU A 573 -1.49 2.27 -1.36
N PHE A 574 -2.28 1.35 -1.92
CA PHE A 574 -1.82 0.51 -3.02
C PHE A 574 -2.12 1.23 -4.33
N VAL A 575 -1.14 1.95 -4.82
CA VAL A 575 -1.30 2.89 -5.93
C VAL A 575 -1.13 2.16 -7.26
N LEU A 576 -2.26 1.91 -7.92
CA LEU A 576 -2.34 1.37 -9.27
C LEU A 576 -2.57 2.52 -10.24
N ARG A 577 -1.65 2.68 -11.19
CA ARG A 577 -1.61 3.81 -12.11
C ARG A 577 -1.48 3.34 -13.56
N ASN A 578 -2.36 3.86 -14.40
CA ASN A 578 -2.31 3.79 -15.86
C ASN A 578 -2.98 5.04 -16.44
N ALA A 579 -2.82 5.30 -17.73
CA ALA A 579 -3.40 6.48 -18.37
C ALA A 579 -4.95 6.39 -18.43
N GLY A 580 -5.65 7.27 -17.72
CA GLY A 580 -7.12 7.29 -17.68
C GLY A 580 -7.77 6.33 -16.67
N ASN A 581 -7.01 5.88 -15.66
CA ASN A 581 -7.48 5.11 -14.50
C ASN A 581 -8.39 3.92 -14.89
N THR A 582 -7.85 3.05 -15.75
CA THR A 582 -8.53 1.89 -16.34
C THR A 582 -8.46 0.65 -15.47
N CYS A 583 -9.53 -0.15 -15.59
CA CYS A 583 -9.70 -1.46 -14.97
C CYS A 583 -10.78 -2.18 -15.79
N THR A 584 -10.40 -2.78 -16.92
CA THR A 584 -11.33 -3.51 -17.82
C THR A 584 -11.11 -5.02 -17.72
N HIS A 585 -12.09 -5.82 -18.14
CA HIS A 585 -12.02 -7.30 -18.08
C HIS A 585 -10.91 -7.92 -18.95
N ALA A 586 -10.26 -7.14 -19.82
CA ALA A 586 -9.11 -7.56 -20.60
C ALA A 586 -7.75 -7.26 -19.91
N GLU A 587 -7.75 -6.52 -18.80
CA GLU A 587 -6.53 -6.05 -18.12
C GLU A 587 -6.14 -6.97 -16.94
N GLY A 588 -5.40 -8.03 -17.26
CA GLY A 588 -4.99 -9.08 -16.35
C GLY A 588 -4.21 -8.59 -15.12
N SER A 589 -3.25 -7.67 -15.28
CA SER A 589 -2.44 -7.20 -14.14
C SER A 589 -3.08 -6.13 -13.29
N ILE A 590 -3.99 -5.29 -13.81
CA ILE A 590 -4.71 -4.33 -12.95
C ILE A 590 -5.75 -5.06 -12.11
N LEU A 591 -6.52 -5.98 -12.70
CA LEU A 591 -7.41 -6.85 -11.93
C LEU A 591 -6.64 -7.83 -11.02
N GLY A 592 -5.53 -8.41 -11.50
CA GLY A 592 -4.66 -9.28 -10.72
C GLY A 592 -3.95 -8.55 -9.56
N SER A 593 -3.59 -7.28 -9.73
CA SER A 593 -3.02 -6.45 -8.67
C SER A 593 -4.10 -5.88 -7.74
N LEU A 594 -5.31 -5.61 -8.21
CA LEU A 594 -6.47 -5.38 -7.33
C LEU A 594 -6.81 -6.63 -6.53
N GLU A 595 -6.67 -7.82 -7.09
CA GLU A 595 -6.80 -9.09 -6.36
C GLU A 595 -5.66 -9.33 -5.36
N PHE A 596 -4.41 -9.00 -5.71
CA PHE A 596 -3.29 -8.98 -4.76
C PHE A 596 -3.57 -7.98 -3.63
N CYS A 597 -4.03 -6.78 -3.97
CA CYS A 597 -4.32 -5.73 -3.02
C CYS A 597 -5.47 -6.06 -2.06
N THR A 598 -6.61 -6.51 -2.60
CA THR A 598 -7.78 -6.93 -1.80
C THR A 598 -7.60 -8.31 -1.14
N GLY A 599 -6.44 -8.97 -1.33
CA GLY A 599 -6.37 -10.41 -1.14
C GLY A 599 -5.13 -11.03 -0.54
N ALA A 600 -3.95 -10.58 -0.95
CA ALA A 600 -2.71 -10.74 -0.20
C ALA A 600 -2.55 -9.59 0.81
N LEU A 601 -2.80 -8.35 0.38
CA LEU A 601 -2.75 -7.15 1.24
C LEU A 601 -4.10 -6.79 1.89
N LYS A 602 -5.15 -7.56 1.59
CA LYS A 602 -6.50 -7.55 2.20
C LYS A 602 -7.33 -6.25 2.15
N THR A 603 -6.85 -5.21 1.48
CA THR A 603 -7.47 -3.88 1.35
C THR A 603 -8.96 -3.91 0.99
N ARG A 604 -9.82 -3.20 1.76
CA ARG A 604 -11.30 -3.26 1.58
C ARG A 604 -11.90 -2.10 0.78
N LEU A 605 -11.26 -0.92 0.77
CA LEU A 605 -11.70 0.18 -0.10
C LEU A 605 -10.95 0.12 -1.43
N ILE A 606 -11.68 -0.10 -2.53
CA ILE A 606 -11.19 0.27 -3.87
C ILE A 606 -11.67 1.70 -4.12
N PHE A 607 -10.74 2.64 -4.28
CA PHE A 607 -11.04 4.02 -4.62
C PHE A 607 -10.57 4.32 -6.04
N VAL A 608 -11.49 4.81 -6.89
CA VAL A 608 -11.16 5.20 -8.26
C VAL A 608 -11.11 6.72 -8.29
N LEU A 609 -9.92 7.27 -8.57
CA LEU A 609 -9.71 8.72 -8.65
C LEU A 609 -9.46 9.13 -10.10
N GLY A 610 -10.46 9.76 -10.71
CA GLY A 610 -10.24 10.65 -11.85
C GLY A 610 -9.86 12.05 -11.36
N HIS A 611 -9.13 12.79 -12.19
CA HIS A 611 -8.73 14.17 -11.92
C HIS A 611 -9.13 15.10 -13.07
N THR A 612 -9.28 16.38 -12.77
CA THR A 612 -9.55 17.42 -13.78
C THR A 612 -8.42 17.50 -14.82
N SER A 613 -8.77 17.92 -16.03
CA SER A 613 -7.83 18.05 -17.17
C SER A 613 -6.94 16.81 -17.40
N CYS A 614 -7.55 15.62 -17.35
CA CYS A 614 -6.85 14.35 -17.57
C CYS A 614 -6.47 14.13 -19.04
N GLY A 615 -5.18 14.13 -19.35
CA GLY A 615 -4.65 14.02 -20.72
C GLY A 615 -5.14 12.78 -21.47
N ALA A 616 -5.25 11.63 -20.80
CA ALA A 616 -5.77 10.40 -21.39
C ALA A 616 -7.27 10.50 -21.76
N ILE A 617 -8.07 11.18 -20.95
CA ILE A 617 -9.50 11.40 -21.23
C ILE A 617 -9.66 12.45 -22.33
N LYS A 618 -8.84 13.51 -22.35
CA LYS A 618 -8.82 14.48 -23.45
C LYS A 618 -8.44 13.81 -24.78
N GLY A 619 -7.39 12.99 -24.79
CA GLY A 619 -6.99 12.19 -25.96
C GLY A 619 -8.08 11.23 -26.44
N ALA A 620 -8.78 10.57 -25.51
CA ALA A 620 -9.91 9.70 -25.84
C ALA A 620 -11.13 10.46 -26.38
N THR A 621 -11.42 11.66 -25.84
CA THR A 621 -12.47 12.55 -26.38
C THR A 621 -12.11 13.05 -27.77
N ALA A 622 -10.86 13.48 -28.00
CA ALA A 622 -10.39 13.89 -29.32
C ALA A 622 -10.47 12.74 -30.34
N ALA A 623 -10.01 11.54 -29.98
CA ALA A 623 -10.11 10.34 -30.82
C ALA A 623 -11.56 9.95 -31.14
N PHE A 624 -12.47 10.07 -30.16
CA PHE A 624 -13.91 9.87 -30.33
C PHE A 624 -14.54 10.89 -31.29
N LEU A 625 -14.26 12.18 -31.11
CA LEU A 625 -14.78 13.25 -31.96
C LEU A 625 -14.22 13.17 -33.40
N ALA A 626 -12.95 12.80 -33.54
CA ALA A 626 -12.31 12.49 -34.82
C ALA A 626 -12.75 11.14 -35.44
N LYS A 627 -13.58 10.35 -34.74
CA LYS A 627 -14.07 9.03 -35.15
C LYS A 627 -12.96 8.04 -35.52
N GLN A 628 -11.86 8.02 -34.77
CA GLN A 628 -10.83 6.98 -34.92
C GLN A 628 -11.41 5.61 -34.55
N GLN A 629 -11.51 4.71 -35.53
CA GLN A 629 -12.21 3.42 -35.38
C GLN A 629 -11.29 2.20 -35.21
N LYS A 630 -9.99 2.32 -35.47
CA LYS A 630 -9.08 1.18 -35.60
C LYS A 630 -7.88 1.36 -34.66
N ALA A 631 -7.74 0.46 -33.69
CA ALA A 631 -6.54 0.40 -32.87
C ALA A 631 -5.39 -0.25 -33.65
N SER A 632 -4.28 0.47 -33.78
CA SER A 632 -3.03 -0.02 -34.38
C SER A 632 -2.04 -0.48 -33.31
N HIS A 633 -1.94 0.28 -32.21
CA HIS A 633 -1.03 0.02 -31.09
C HIS A 633 -1.76 0.01 -29.73
N ALA A 634 -1.07 -0.29 -28.63
CA ALA A 634 -1.68 -0.45 -27.32
C ALA A 634 -2.27 0.88 -26.79
N LEU A 635 -1.64 2.01 -27.11
CA LEU A 635 -2.18 3.34 -26.86
C LEU A 635 -3.54 3.56 -27.55
N ASP A 636 -3.68 3.18 -28.83
CA ASP A 636 -4.94 3.37 -29.56
C ASP A 636 -6.07 2.55 -28.94
N ALA A 637 -5.78 1.30 -28.56
CA ALA A 637 -6.73 0.43 -27.87
C ALA A 637 -7.15 1.00 -26.50
N LEU A 638 -6.21 1.62 -25.77
CA LEU A 638 -6.47 2.28 -24.48
C LEU A 638 -7.37 3.51 -24.65
N LEU A 639 -7.09 4.38 -25.63
CA LEU A 639 -7.92 5.55 -25.93
C LEU A 639 -9.30 5.17 -26.49
N GLN A 640 -9.39 4.13 -27.33
CA GLN A 640 -10.66 3.62 -27.86
C GLN A 640 -11.53 3.02 -26.74
N GLY A 641 -10.94 2.29 -25.79
CA GLY A 641 -11.63 1.79 -24.60
C GLY A 641 -12.17 2.92 -23.70
N LEU A 642 -11.44 4.03 -23.59
CA LEU A 642 -11.87 5.25 -22.89
C LEU A 642 -12.96 6.03 -23.66
N GLY A 643 -12.97 5.99 -24.99
CA GLY A 643 -13.91 6.72 -25.85
C GLY A 643 -15.39 6.44 -25.56
N SER A 644 -15.72 5.24 -25.05
CA SER A 644 -17.05 4.89 -24.55
C SER A 644 -17.61 5.87 -23.49
N VAL A 645 -16.74 6.51 -22.71
CA VAL A 645 -17.10 7.48 -21.67
C VAL A 645 -17.23 8.90 -22.25
N ALA A 646 -16.44 9.24 -23.27
CA ALA A 646 -16.59 10.47 -24.04
C ALA A 646 -17.92 10.47 -24.83
N GLU A 647 -18.31 9.34 -25.39
CA GLU A 647 -19.62 9.15 -26.03
C GLU A 647 -20.77 9.38 -25.03
N ALA A 648 -20.68 8.79 -23.84
CA ALA A 648 -21.67 9.00 -22.77
C ALA A 648 -21.76 10.48 -22.34
N ALA A 649 -20.62 11.16 -22.17
CA ALA A 649 -20.57 12.59 -21.85
C ALA A 649 -21.19 13.47 -22.95
N SER A 650 -20.89 13.18 -24.23
CA SER A 650 -21.46 13.89 -25.37
C SER A 650 -22.97 13.68 -25.48
N LYS A 651 -23.48 12.48 -25.17
CA LYS A 651 -24.93 12.20 -25.11
C LYS A 651 -25.64 12.94 -23.98
N GLU A 652 -25.01 13.09 -22.82
CA GLU A 652 -25.60 13.82 -21.67
C GLU A 652 -25.59 15.34 -21.85
N LEU A 653 -24.52 15.92 -22.41
CA LEU A 653 -24.42 17.38 -22.63
C LEU A 653 -25.11 17.84 -23.93
N GLY A 654 -25.29 16.93 -24.89
CA GLY A 654 -25.90 17.20 -26.18
C GLY A 654 -24.94 17.84 -27.21
N LYS A 655 -25.46 18.00 -28.44
CA LYS A 655 -24.68 18.31 -29.66
C LYS A 655 -23.98 19.67 -29.70
N LYS A 656 -24.13 20.53 -28.68
CA LYS A 656 -23.51 21.86 -28.61
C LYS A 656 -22.31 21.95 -27.66
N ALA A 657 -22.02 20.89 -26.90
CA ALA A 657 -20.89 20.87 -25.98
C ALA A 657 -19.54 20.85 -26.72
N THR A 658 -18.59 21.65 -26.25
CA THR A 658 -17.21 21.69 -26.71
C THR A 658 -16.43 20.43 -26.33
N GLU A 659 -15.28 20.17 -26.98
CA GLU A 659 -14.37 19.08 -26.60
C GLU A 659 -14.01 19.14 -25.11
N GLU A 660 -13.75 20.34 -24.58
CA GLU A 660 -13.32 20.52 -23.19
C GLU A 660 -14.46 20.25 -22.19
N GLU A 661 -15.70 20.65 -22.50
CA GLU A 661 -16.87 20.30 -21.69
C GLU A 661 -17.14 18.79 -21.72
N ILE A 662 -17.06 18.17 -22.89
CA ILE A 662 -17.19 16.71 -23.05
C ILE A 662 -16.09 16.00 -22.25
N ALA A 663 -14.83 16.45 -22.32
CA ALA A 663 -13.73 15.88 -21.55
C ALA A 663 -13.92 16.07 -20.02
N LYS A 664 -14.30 17.26 -19.56
CA LYS A 664 -14.60 17.55 -18.16
C LYS A 664 -15.76 16.69 -17.62
N ARG A 665 -16.80 16.45 -18.44
CA ARG A 665 -17.90 15.54 -18.09
C ARG A 665 -17.49 14.06 -18.17
N ALA A 666 -16.66 13.68 -19.14
CA ALA A 666 -16.14 12.33 -19.30
C ALA A 666 -15.24 11.91 -18.12
N VAL A 667 -14.45 12.82 -17.53
CA VAL A 667 -13.73 12.59 -16.25
C VAL A 667 -14.71 12.24 -15.13
N LYS A 668 -15.77 13.04 -14.95
CA LYS A 668 -16.78 12.81 -13.90
C LYS A 668 -17.54 11.50 -14.12
N LEU A 669 -17.90 11.19 -15.37
CA LEU A 669 -18.50 9.89 -15.71
C LEU A 669 -17.53 8.72 -15.52
N ARG A 670 -16.25 8.85 -15.90
CA ARG A 670 -15.25 7.76 -15.75
C ARG A 670 -15.17 7.28 -14.31
N THR A 671 -15.20 8.23 -13.37
CA THR A 671 -15.20 8.00 -11.93
C THR A 671 -16.54 7.43 -11.44
N CYS A 672 -17.66 8.00 -11.88
CA CYS A 672 -18.98 7.65 -11.35
C CYS A 672 -19.63 6.40 -11.97
N SER A 673 -19.45 6.14 -13.26
CA SER A 673 -20.21 5.15 -14.03
C SER A 673 -19.41 3.96 -14.56
N THR A 674 -18.08 3.87 -14.31
CA THR A 674 -17.21 2.72 -14.68
C THR A 674 -17.94 1.39 -14.49
N PRO A 675 -18.31 0.64 -15.54
CA PRO A 675 -19.28 -0.45 -15.37
C PRO A 675 -18.71 -1.69 -14.66
N TRP A 676 -19.15 -1.94 -13.42
CA TRP A 676 -18.89 -3.19 -12.67
C TRP A 676 -19.78 -4.34 -13.19
N THR A 677 -19.65 -4.67 -14.48
CA THR A 677 -20.54 -5.58 -15.23
C THR A 677 -20.49 -7.05 -14.80
N SER A 678 -19.55 -7.45 -13.94
CA SER A 678 -19.53 -8.79 -13.34
C SER A 678 -20.62 -9.01 -12.29
N CYS A 679 -21.10 -7.94 -11.63
CA CYS A 679 -22.04 -8.06 -10.51
C CYS A 679 -23.49 -8.39 -10.91
N SER A 680 -23.85 -8.26 -12.19
CA SER A 680 -25.22 -8.49 -12.69
C SER A 680 -25.54 -9.93 -13.11
N ASN A 681 -24.52 -10.74 -13.44
CA ASN A 681 -24.74 -12.06 -14.05
C ASN A 681 -24.73 -13.25 -13.06
N SER A 682 -24.32 -13.05 -11.81
CA SER A 682 -24.42 -14.10 -10.77
C SER A 682 -25.82 -14.18 -10.16
N ALA A 683 -26.50 -13.05 -9.98
CA ALA A 683 -27.82 -12.98 -9.33
C ALA A 683 -28.95 -13.60 -10.18
N SER A 684 -28.86 -13.54 -11.51
CA SER A 684 -29.92 -13.99 -12.43
C SER A 684 -30.16 -15.50 -12.43
N ARG A 685 -29.16 -16.32 -12.07
CA ARG A 685 -29.29 -17.78 -12.00
C ARG A 685 -30.04 -18.31 -10.76
N SER A 686 -30.41 -17.44 -9.81
CA SER A 686 -31.07 -17.82 -8.53
C SER A 686 -32.59 -17.60 -8.49
N GLY A 687 -33.25 -17.46 -9.65
CA GLY A 687 -34.72 -17.46 -9.77
C GLY A 687 -35.48 -16.24 -9.22
N ARG A 688 -34.79 -15.25 -8.62
CA ARG A 688 -35.43 -14.02 -8.10
C ARG A 688 -35.61 -13.00 -9.23
N ARG A 689 -36.85 -12.59 -9.51
CA ARG A 689 -37.16 -11.61 -10.57
C ARG A 689 -36.53 -10.25 -10.24
N CYS A 690 -35.76 -9.70 -11.16
CA CYS A 690 -35.13 -8.40 -11.01
C CYS A 690 -36.07 -7.27 -11.50
N ALA A 691 -36.74 -6.59 -10.57
CA ALA A 691 -37.52 -5.40 -10.89
C ALA A 691 -36.62 -4.16 -11.00
N ARG A 692 -36.78 -3.36 -12.06
CA ARG A 692 -36.16 -2.03 -12.16
C ARG A 692 -36.89 -1.07 -11.21
N GLY A 693 -36.28 -0.74 -10.07
CA GLY A 693 -36.87 0.16 -9.07
C GLY A 693 -35.93 0.46 -7.91
N SER A 694 -36.14 1.59 -7.24
CA SER A 694 -35.32 2.07 -6.13
C SER A 694 -35.42 1.17 -4.89
N TRP A 695 -34.29 0.75 -4.33
CA TRP A 695 -34.28 -0.05 -3.11
C TRP A 695 -34.26 0.80 -1.84
N ARG A 696 -35.45 0.94 -1.22
CA ARG A 696 -35.56 1.20 0.22
C ARG A 696 -35.13 -0.05 1.03
N SER A 697 -34.79 0.17 2.29
CA SER A 697 -34.23 -0.85 3.19
C SER A 697 -35.24 -1.87 3.72
N ARG A 698 -34.87 -3.16 3.65
CA ARG A 698 -35.05 -4.13 4.74
C ARG A 698 -33.72 -4.86 4.98
N ALA A 699 -33.54 -5.43 6.17
CA ALA A 699 -32.23 -5.90 6.65
C ALA A 699 -31.76 -7.21 5.98
N GLY A 700 -30.43 -7.38 5.90
CA GLY A 700 -29.78 -8.67 5.59
C GLY A 700 -29.20 -8.83 4.19
N SER A 701 -27.99 -8.31 3.93
CA SER A 701 -27.01 -8.85 2.96
C SER A 701 -25.71 -8.04 2.93
N THR A 702 -24.58 -8.71 2.70
CA THR A 702 -23.28 -8.09 2.47
C THR A 702 -23.21 -7.44 1.08
N THR A 703 -22.70 -6.21 1.00
CA THR A 703 -22.55 -5.47 -0.26
C THR A 703 -21.25 -4.66 -0.27
N CYS A 704 -20.39 -4.90 -1.27
CA CYS A 704 -19.27 -4.00 -1.54
C CYS A 704 -19.83 -2.65 -2.01
N ARG A 705 -19.56 -1.58 -1.26
CA ARG A 705 -20.08 -0.25 -1.58
C ARG A 705 -19.15 0.49 -2.52
N ARG A 706 -19.54 0.54 -3.80
CA ARG A 706 -19.03 1.55 -4.72
C ARG A 706 -19.34 2.95 -4.18
N VAL A 707 -18.32 3.72 -3.82
CA VAL A 707 -18.45 5.16 -3.55
C VAL A 707 -17.91 5.92 -4.76
N ALA A 708 -18.82 6.25 -5.68
CA ALA A 708 -18.58 7.28 -6.68
C ALA A 708 -18.65 8.65 -5.98
N TRP A 709 -17.53 9.37 -5.91
CA TRP A 709 -17.45 10.63 -5.20
C TRP A 709 -17.54 11.79 -6.20
N SER A 710 -18.71 12.41 -6.29
CA SER A 710 -18.96 13.57 -7.15
C SER A 710 -18.99 14.86 -6.33
N SER A 711 -17.90 15.63 -6.40
CA SER A 711 -17.71 17.01 -5.89
C SER A 711 -18.07 17.29 -4.42
N TRP A 712 -17.12 17.83 -3.66
CA TRP A 712 -17.49 18.71 -2.54
C TRP A 712 -18.02 20.04 -3.10
N GLY A 713 -19.06 20.58 -2.45
CA GLY A 713 -19.38 21.99 -2.61
C GLY A 713 -18.33 22.81 -1.86
N ALA A 714 -17.63 23.69 -2.57
CA ALA A 714 -16.67 24.58 -1.93
C ALA A 714 -17.40 25.59 -1.01
N ALA A 715 -16.78 25.92 0.11
CA ALA A 715 -17.06 27.22 0.73
C ALA A 715 -16.67 28.31 -0.28
N PRO A 716 -17.46 29.40 -0.43
CA PRO A 716 -17.25 30.39 -1.49
C PRO A 716 -15.89 31.08 -1.33
N GLY A 717 -14.97 30.79 -2.27
CA GLY A 717 -13.63 31.42 -2.33
C GLY A 717 -12.47 30.49 -2.67
N ASN A 718 -12.62 29.16 -2.52
CA ASN A 718 -11.52 28.21 -2.76
C ASN A 718 -11.73 27.41 -4.07
N PRO A 719 -10.80 27.44 -5.05
CA PRO A 719 -10.94 26.67 -6.29
C PRO A 719 -10.94 25.16 -6.04
N SER A 720 -11.86 24.43 -6.68
CA SER A 720 -12.11 23.02 -6.41
C SER A 720 -11.29 22.06 -7.28
N TRP A 721 -10.80 21.01 -6.63
CA TRP A 721 -10.18 19.83 -7.23
C TRP A 721 -11.25 18.82 -7.70
#